data_AF-A0A9W4W3X7-F1
#
_entry.id   AF-A0A9W4W3X7-F1
#
_cell.length_a   1.000
_cell.length_b   1.000
_cell.length_c   1.000
_cell.angle_alpha   90.00
_cell.angle_beta   90.00
_cell.angle_gamma   90.00
#
_symmetry.space_group_name_H-M   'P 1'
#
loop_
_entity.id
_entity.type
_entity.pdbx_description
1 polymer ?
#
loop_
_entity_poly.entity_id
_entity_poly.type
_entity_poly.pdbx_seq_one_letter_code
_entity_poly.pdbx_strand_id
1 'polypeptide(L)'
;MLPHRFGLAILALAGVISGASSLQTYPVPDEVKQSTSYTITVRKPDGEWQPVSTYLVNLHEISITTGSAMVHPSSLAMFDFDDDVEISVTYNSGDITIPRIRPESYGIIPNRQGNSLSFNLTKPTDILIQTTNSVFDVLHIITNRTPKGLPPKDDPNVIYYGAGYHTLNSTLNITSGQTLYLDAGAVLNAAVSLDNATSASIRGRGILYRTPVGAISAQWSKNITIESITVLNPTHYTFNAAEAEDVTIRKLRSFSATQWGDGIDLYSSKNVFIDGVFMRNSDDCIALYNHRNDYANITIQNAALWADVAHPINIGTHGNSINPETMSDITIRNIDIMDHREFQMGYQGAIAINPGDSNLVRNILIENVRVENFRMGQVITMMVMYNQKYNTSPGRGISNVTIRDLVYTGENANTAIMTGFNETRSVEFVRFENLVINGLRVSDSMKKPGWYMTADFVPMYNSGMMGAPTTSRSSSPTLSVQPFTPSTNVSHCFVAICFGQRKVLIQRPDTWHDLQQTVCRLLDIEDSHIFRLYIRWKDTEVELVKNSFEVLSEGHVIWVRFPETVLIHILDARGKWLLLSDDNISHFSFVGDKFVINSWEPLGGLLYRYGNMRNCKPGTFILTHDDKTIRSFDTVESLGLPCGMIELKRKDTNYNLTM
;
A
#
# COMPACT_ATOMS: atom_id res chain seq x y z
N MET A 1 53.31 -11.09 61.56
CA MET A 1 53.35 -10.40 60.27
C MET A 1 52.69 -11.28 59.22
N LEU A 2 51.55 -10.84 58.69
CA LEU A 2 50.90 -11.31 57.45
C LEU A 2 51.79 -10.96 56.22
N PRO A 3 51.47 -11.37 54.97
CA PRO A 3 50.28 -12.12 54.52
C PRO A 3 50.50 -13.30 53.56
N HIS A 4 49.43 -14.09 53.48
CA HIS A 4 49.07 -15.08 52.46
C HIS A 4 49.01 -14.54 51.03
N ARG A 5 49.36 -15.38 50.05
CA ARG A 5 48.98 -15.22 48.64
C ARG A 5 47.92 -16.25 48.27
N PHE A 6 46.68 -15.80 48.15
CA PHE A 6 45.62 -16.50 47.42
C PHE A 6 45.76 -16.18 45.93
N GLY A 7 45.93 -17.21 45.10
CA GLY A 7 45.83 -17.08 43.64
C GLY A 7 44.35 -17.10 43.23
N LEU A 8 43.83 -15.96 42.82
CA LEU A 8 42.49 -15.84 42.25
C LEU A 8 42.61 -16.11 40.73
N ALA A 9 42.09 -17.24 40.26
CA ALA A 9 41.91 -17.48 38.84
C ALA A 9 40.71 -16.65 38.35
N ILE A 10 40.97 -15.60 37.57
CA ILE A 10 39.94 -14.82 36.89
C ILE A 10 39.54 -15.60 35.64
N LEU A 11 38.41 -16.31 35.71
CA LEU A 11 37.73 -16.82 34.53
C LEU A 11 37.06 -15.64 33.83
N ALA A 12 37.65 -15.16 32.74
CA ALA A 12 37.02 -14.18 31.87
C ALA A 12 35.88 -14.88 31.11
N LEU A 13 34.65 -14.80 31.61
CA LEU A 13 33.47 -15.00 30.77
C LEU A 13 33.40 -13.82 29.81
N ALA A 14 33.86 -14.04 28.57
CA ALA A 14 33.43 -13.23 27.45
C ALA A 14 31.92 -13.51 27.25
N GLY A 15 31.09 -12.73 27.93
CA GLY A 15 29.67 -12.66 27.65
C GLY A 15 29.52 -12.14 26.22
N VAL A 16 29.12 -13.01 25.31
CA VAL A 16 28.52 -12.59 24.05
C VAL A 16 27.29 -11.79 24.45
N ILE A 17 27.35 -10.46 24.32
CA ILE A 17 26.16 -9.61 24.38
C ILE A 17 25.37 -9.95 23.11
N SER A 18 24.59 -11.03 23.15
CA SER A 18 23.45 -11.16 22.26
C SER A 18 22.53 -10.00 22.61
N GLY A 19 22.40 -9.02 21.71
CA GLY A 19 21.40 -7.98 21.85
C GLY A 19 20.06 -8.67 22.09
N ALA A 20 19.48 -8.47 23.28
CA ALA A 20 18.24 -9.12 23.63
C ALA A 20 17.16 -8.60 22.67
N SER A 21 16.71 -9.46 21.76
CA SER A 21 15.46 -9.29 21.01
C SER A 21 14.38 -8.83 21.99
N SER A 22 13.77 -7.67 21.77
CA SER A 22 12.79 -7.08 22.68
C SER A 22 11.39 -7.21 22.11
N LEU A 23 10.44 -7.61 22.96
CA LEU A 23 9.00 -7.45 22.78
C LEU A 23 8.50 -6.86 24.10
N GLN A 24 7.84 -5.71 24.04
CA GLN A 24 7.40 -4.95 25.21
C GLN A 24 5.94 -4.53 25.03
N THR A 25 5.11 -4.92 25.99
CA THR A 25 3.73 -4.46 26.13
C THR A 25 3.62 -3.55 27.35
N TYR A 26 2.63 -2.68 27.37
CA TYR A 26 2.46 -1.68 28.43
C TYR A 26 1.01 -1.65 28.88
N PRO A 27 0.72 -1.54 30.19
CA PRO A 27 -0.63 -1.37 30.67
C PRO A 27 -1.17 0.01 30.26
N VAL A 28 -2.48 0.06 29.99
CA VAL A 28 -3.20 1.33 29.85
C VAL A 28 -3.42 1.92 31.26
N PRO A 29 -3.05 3.18 31.53
CA PRO A 29 -3.33 3.80 32.83
C PRO A 29 -4.83 3.81 33.16
N ASP A 30 -5.19 3.69 34.45
CA ASP A 30 -6.57 3.53 34.91
C ASP A 30 -7.50 4.68 34.49
N GLU A 31 -6.96 5.89 34.35
CA GLU A 31 -7.70 7.10 33.94
C GLU A 31 -8.08 7.09 32.44
N VAL A 32 -7.47 6.19 31.65
CA VAL A 32 -7.68 6.11 30.21
C VAL A 32 -8.66 5.01 29.89
N LYS A 33 -9.73 5.36 29.16
CA LYS A 33 -10.76 4.39 28.79
C LYS A 33 -10.17 3.31 27.89
N GLN A 34 -10.54 2.06 28.16
CA GLN A 34 -10.19 0.91 27.35
C GLN A 34 -11.37 0.48 26.48
N SER A 35 -11.06 -0.11 25.32
CA SER A 35 -12.04 -0.79 24.47
C SER A 35 -12.01 -2.28 24.73
N THR A 36 -13.15 -2.97 24.59
CA THR A 36 -13.26 -4.43 24.82
C THR A 36 -13.69 -5.20 23.57
N SER A 37 -13.85 -4.54 22.40
CA SER A 37 -14.22 -5.21 21.15
C SER A 37 -13.22 -6.27 20.71
N TYR A 38 -11.96 -6.16 21.14
CA TYR A 38 -10.86 -7.04 20.74
C TYR A 38 -10.06 -7.54 21.94
N THR A 39 -9.67 -8.81 21.90
CA THR A 39 -8.66 -9.40 22.78
C THR A 39 -7.40 -9.64 21.97
N ILE A 40 -6.25 -9.15 22.43
CA ILE A 40 -4.99 -9.20 21.67
C ILE A 40 -3.91 -9.86 22.51
N THR A 41 -3.21 -10.81 21.90
CA THR A 41 -1.99 -11.39 22.46
C THR A 41 -0.88 -11.34 21.44
N VAL A 42 0.35 -11.12 21.90
CA VAL A 42 1.56 -11.08 21.08
C VAL A 42 2.64 -11.95 21.68
N ARG A 43 3.49 -12.54 20.85
CA ARG A 43 4.69 -13.26 21.31
C ARG A 43 5.81 -13.14 20.31
N LYS A 44 7.03 -13.37 20.78
CA LYS A 44 8.12 -13.75 19.88
C LYS A 44 7.84 -15.15 19.34
N PRO A 45 8.37 -15.53 18.17
CA PRO A 45 8.37 -16.91 17.72
C PRO A 45 8.83 -17.84 18.85
N ASP A 46 8.06 -18.91 19.09
CA ASP A 46 8.28 -19.90 20.17
C ASP A 46 8.27 -19.35 21.61
N GLY A 47 7.88 -18.09 21.81
CA GLY A 47 7.77 -17.46 23.12
C GLY A 47 6.40 -17.63 23.78
N GLU A 48 6.27 -17.10 25.00
CA GLU A 48 5.00 -17.00 25.71
C GLU A 48 4.12 -15.88 25.17
N TRP A 49 2.81 -16.13 25.08
CA TRP A 49 1.81 -15.14 24.72
C TRP A 49 1.66 -14.08 25.82
N GLN A 50 1.80 -12.82 25.43
CA GLN A 50 1.64 -11.65 26.30
C GLN A 50 0.39 -10.87 25.88
N PRO A 51 -0.50 -10.50 26.83
CA PRO A 51 -1.66 -9.68 26.49
C PRO A 51 -1.25 -8.26 26.12
N VAL A 52 -2.02 -7.63 25.23
CA VAL A 52 -1.92 -6.20 24.88
C VAL A 52 -3.24 -5.53 25.21
N SER A 53 -3.20 -4.53 26.09
CA SER A 53 -4.35 -3.71 26.41
C SER A 53 -4.73 -2.78 25.26
N THR A 54 -6.02 -2.44 25.19
CA THR A 54 -6.63 -1.65 24.12
C THR A 54 -7.12 -0.31 24.65
N TYR A 55 -6.57 0.78 24.13
CA TYR A 55 -7.08 2.13 24.32
C TYR A 55 -8.41 2.30 23.55
N LEU A 56 -9.37 3.03 24.14
CA LEU A 56 -10.55 3.49 23.42
C LEU A 56 -10.18 4.72 22.58
N VAL A 57 -10.36 4.58 21.27
CA VAL A 57 -10.23 5.66 20.31
C VAL A 57 -11.62 6.08 19.83
N ASN A 58 -11.85 7.39 19.70
CA ASN A 58 -13.07 7.94 19.16
C ASN A 58 -12.88 8.22 17.67
N LEU A 59 -13.88 7.90 16.87
CA LEU A 59 -13.91 8.10 15.42
C LEU A 59 -15.14 8.92 15.06
N HIS A 60 -15.06 9.66 13.95
CA HIS A 60 -16.08 10.65 13.61
C HIS A 60 -16.97 10.21 12.46
N GLU A 61 -18.22 10.63 12.52
CA GLU A 61 -19.12 10.58 11.39
C GLU A 61 -20.01 11.83 11.36
N ILE A 62 -20.08 12.47 10.20
CA ILE A 62 -21.05 13.54 9.96
C ILE A 62 -22.28 12.98 9.26
N SER A 63 -23.45 13.27 9.82
CA SER A 63 -24.75 13.07 9.19
C SER A 63 -24.88 13.99 7.98
N ILE A 64 -25.08 13.42 6.80
CA ILE A 64 -25.20 14.19 5.56
C ILE A 64 -26.52 14.95 5.42
N THR A 65 -27.53 14.60 6.22
CA THR A 65 -28.85 15.23 6.18
C THR A 65 -28.97 16.36 7.19
N THR A 66 -28.35 16.23 8.36
CA THR A 66 -28.49 17.20 9.46
C THR A 66 -27.22 17.98 9.75
N GLY A 67 -26.06 17.53 9.25
CA GLY A 67 -24.74 18.08 9.61
C GLY A 67 -24.31 17.73 11.04
N SER A 68 -25.09 16.93 11.77
CA SER A 68 -24.78 16.56 13.15
C SER A 68 -23.60 15.58 13.22
N ALA A 69 -22.73 15.80 14.20
CA ALA A 69 -21.61 14.92 14.50
C ALA A 69 -22.06 13.70 15.32
N MET A 70 -21.54 12.53 14.97
CA MET A 70 -21.63 11.29 15.71
C MET A 70 -20.23 10.81 16.03
N VAL A 71 -20.04 10.28 17.23
CA VAL A 71 -18.76 9.73 17.69
C VAL A 71 -18.93 8.25 17.94
N HIS A 72 -18.09 7.45 17.30
CA HIS A 72 -18.09 5.99 17.42
C HIS A 72 -16.84 5.53 18.18
N PRO A 73 -16.97 4.71 19.24
CA PRO A 73 -15.82 4.12 19.91
C PRO A 73 -15.19 3.04 19.04
N SER A 74 -13.88 2.87 19.19
CA SER A 74 -13.07 1.92 18.45
C SER A 74 -11.82 1.54 19.26
N SER A 75 -10.96 0.69 18.71
CA SER A 75 -9.87 0.06 19.45
C SER A 75 -8.50 0.45 18.91
N LEU A 76 -7.57 0.74 19.82
CA LEU A 76 -6.16 1.00 19.52
C LEU A 76 -5.28 0.18 20.47
N ALA A 77 -4.33 -0.58 19.94
CA ALA A 77 -3.33 -1.31 20.70
C ALA A 77 -1.92 -0.84 20.35
N MET A 78 -1.04 -0.82 21.35
CA MET A 78 0.33 -0.35 21.21
C MET A 78 1.31 -1.30 21.90
N PHE A 79 2.36 -1.70 21.19
CA PHE A 79 3.47 -2.48 21.74
C PHE A 79 4.73 -2.30 20.89
N ASP A 80 5.89 -2.58 21.45
CA ASP A 80 7.17 -2.38 20.78
C ASP A 80 7.90 -3.71 20.57
N PHE A 81 8.59 -3.84 19.46
CA PHE A 81 9.41 -5.00 19.16
C PHE A 81 10.52 -4.68 18.15
N ASP A 82 11.62 -5.45 18.16
CA ASP A 82 12.75 -5.23 17.25
C ASP A 82 12.88 -6.26 16.12
N ASP A 83 12.41 -7.50 16.35
CA ASP A 83 12.54 -8.65 15.45
C ASP A 83 11.17 -9.14 14.94
N ASP A 84 10.96 -10.46 14.80
CA ASP A 84 9.66 -11.02 14.41
C ASP A 84 8.72 -11.09 15.62
N VAL A 85 7.42 -10.82 15.39
CA VAL A 85 6.35 -10.97 16.36
C VAL A 85 5.18 -11.72 15.74
N GLU A 86 4.63 -12.68 16.49
CA GLU A 86 3.37 -13.33 16.20
C GLU A 86 2.24 -12.62 16.93
N ILE A 87 1.14 -12.38 16.24
CA ILE A 87 0.00 -11.62 16.73
C ILE A 87 -1.25 -12.48 16.61
N SER A 88 -2.03 -12.55 17.68
CA SER A 88 -3.36 -13.15 17.71
C SER A 88 -4.38 -12.12 18.18
N VAL A 89 -5.44 -11.95 17.40
CA VAL A 89 -6.52 -10.99 17.65
C VAL A 89 -7.85 -11.74 17.63
N THR A 90 -8.57 -11.72 18.74
CA THR A 90 -9.94 -12.24 18.83
C THR A 90 -10.93 -11.09 18.83
N TYR A 91 -11.90 -11.14 17.93
CA TYR A 91 -13.03 -10.21 17.93
C TYR A 91 -14.12 -10.72 18.88
N ASN A 92 -14.43 -9.91 19.89
CA ASN A 92 -15.32 -10.30 21.00
C ASN A 92 -16.79 -9.98 20.73
N SER A 93 -17.07 -9.06 19.80
CA SER A 93 -18.41 -8.52 19.55
C SER A 93 -19.22 -9.30 18.50
N GLY A 94 -18.70 -10.44 18.00
CA GLY A 94 -19.41 -11.31 17.07
C GLY A 94 -18.48 -12.09 16.14
N ASP A 95 -19.02 -12.43 14.96
CA ASP A 95 -18.27 -13.15 13.93
C ASP A 95 -17.43 -12.21 13.06
N ILE A 96 -16.24 -12.68 12.70
CA ILE A 96 -15.43 -12.02 11.68
C ILE A 96 -16.04 -12.34 10.31
N THR A 97 -16.48 -11.32 9.58
CA THR A 97 -17.01 -11.48 8.21
C THR A 97 -16.05 -10.94 7.16
N ILE A 98 -15.17 -10.02 7.55
CA ILE A 98 -14.15 -9.38 6.72
C ILE A 98 -12.82 -9.55 7.46
N PRO A 99 -11.91 -10.47 7.12
CA PRO A 99 -10.62 -10.60 7.80
C PRO A 99 -9.54 -9.75 7.10
N ARG A 100 -9.68 -8.42 7.12
CA ARG A 100 -8.86 -7.51 6.30
C ARG A 100 -7.84 -6.73 7.15
N ILE A 101 -6.58 -6.72 6.72
CA ILE A 101 -5.52 -5.89 7.30
C ILE A 101 -5.13 -4.81 6.29
N ARG A 102 -5.04 -3.56 6.76
CA ARG A 102 -4.77 -2.37 5.96
C ARG A 102 -3.55 -1.61 6.53
N PRO A 103 -2.75 -0.91 5.70
CA PRO A 103 -2.83 -0.83 4.24
C PRO A 103 -2.67 -2.19 3.52
N GLU A 104 -3.49 -2.42 2.50
CA GLU A 104 -3.46 -3.68 1.72
C GLU A 104 -2.14 -3.88 0.98
N SER A 105 -1.45 -2.78 0.70
CA SER A 105 -0.13 -2.76 0.05
C SER A 105 0.94 -3.52 0.83
N TYR A 106 0.73 -3.75 2.13
CA TYR A 106 1.64 -4.53 2.97
C TYR A 106 1.53 -6.04 2.72
N GLY A 107 0.48 -6.51 2.03
CA GLY A 107 0.31 -7.91 1.66
C GLY A 107 0.12 -8.85 2.85
N ILE A 108 -0.33 -8.35 4.00
CA ILE A 108 -0.54 -9.13 5.21
C ILE A 108 -1.90 -9.84 5.11
N ILE A 109 -1.86 -11.16 4.96
CA ILE A 109 -3.05 -12.02 4.90
C ILE A 109 -3.16 -12.76 6.24
N PRO A 110 -4.16 -12.46 7.08
CA PRO A 110 -4.32 -13.15 8.35
C PRO A 110 -4.90 -14.56 8.16
N ASN A 111 -4.43 -15.51 8.97
CA ASN A 111 -5.07 -16.80 9.13
C ASN A 111 -6.26 -16.66 10.10
N ARG A 112 -7.46 -16.99 9.63
CA ARG A 112 -8.69 -16.91 10.43
C ARG A 112 -9.07 -18.28 11.00
N GLN A 113 -9.33 -18.33 12.30
CA GLN A 113 -9.92 -19.48 12.97
C GLN A 113 -11.07 -19.00 13.85
N GLY A 114 -12.32 -19.30 13.45
CA GLY A 114 -13.51 -18.79 14.14
C GLY A 114 -13.56 -17.26 14.14
N ASN A 115 -13.55 -16.67 15.34
CA ASN A 115 -13.52 -15.24 15.60
C ASN A 115 -12.11 -14.70 15.93
N SER A 116 -11.06 -15.48 15.63
CA SER A 116 -9.66 -15.08 15.82
C SER A 116 -8.92 -14.96 14.49
N LEU A 117 -8.02 -13.98 14.42
CA LEU A 117 -7.06 -13.75 13.35
C LEU A 117 -5.66 -13.92 13.91
N SER A 118 -4.79 -14.60 13.15
CA SER A 118 -3.37 -14.76 13.47
C SER A 118 -2.50 -14.37 12.28
N PHE A 119 -1.41 -13.65 12.53
CA PHE A 119 -0.46 -13.20 11.52
C PHE A 119 0.85 -12.75 12.18
N ASN A 120 1.89 -12.55 11.38
CA ASN A 120 3.21 -12.17 11.86
C ASN A 120 3.64 -10.82 11.27
N LEU A 121 4.41 -10.05 12.05
CA LEU A 121 5.14 -8.88 11.56
C LEU A 121 6.63 -9.11 11.78
N THR A 122 7.44 -8.81 10.76
CA THR A 122 8.91 -8.94 10.80
C THR A 122 9.63 -7.62 11.12
N LYS A 123 8.87 -6.54 11.24
CA LYS A 123 9.33 -5.22 11.65
C LYS A 123 8.14 -4.39 12.16
N PRO A 124 8.37 -3.39 13.03
CA PRO A 124 7.34 -2.45 13.44
C PRO A 124 6.64 -1.82 12.24
N THR A 125 5.35 -2.06 12.15
CA THR A 125 4.45 -1.68 11.07
C THR A 125 3.12 -1.27 11.69
N ASP A 126 2.63 -0.08 11.36
CA ASP A 126 1.35 0.42 11.84
C ASP A 126 0.25 -0.07 10.90
N ILE A 127 -0.79 -0.70 11.44
CA ILE A 127 -1.86 -1.37 10.67
C ILE A 127 -3.24 -1.13 11.26
N LEU A 128 -4.26 -1.33 10.43
CA LEU A 128 -5.67 -1.40 10.81
C LEU A 128 -6.22 -2.77 10.46
N ILE A 129 -6.95 -3.38 11.39
CA ILE A 129 -7.69 -4.63 11.21
C ILE A 129 -9.17 -4.32 11.18
N GLN A 130 -9.79 -4.61 10.06
CA GLN A 130 -11.23 -4.57 9.88
C GLN A 130 -11.73 -6.01 9.94
N THR A 131 -12.69 -6.30 10.83
CA THR A 131 -13.27 -7.64 11.07
C THR A 131 -14.67 -7.82 10.49
N THR A 132 -15.38 -6.71 10.24
CA THR A 132 -16.74 -6.69 9.69
C THR A 132 -16.87 -5.59 8.64
N ASN A 133 -18.06 -5.41 8.07
CA ASN A 133 -18.35 -4.25 7.21
C ASN A 133 -18.33 -2.91 7.97
N SER A 134 -18.29 -2.93 9.31
CA SER A 134 -18.13 -1.70 10.10
C SER A 134 -16.75 -1.11 9.85
N VAL A 135 -16.72 0.18 9.52
CA VAL A 135 -15.49 0.98 9.45
C VAL A 135 -15.12 1.61 10.80
N PHE A 136 -16.01 1.51 11.80
CA PHE A 136 -15.84 2.14 13.11
C PHE A 136 -15.41 1.12 14.17
N ASP A 137 -15.98 -0.08 14.20
CA ASP A 137 -15.55 -1.15 15.12
C ASP A 137 -14.36 -1.93 14.54
N VAL A 138 -13.22 -1.26 14.47
CA VAL A 138 -11.96 -1.76 13.94
C VAL A 138 -10.88 -1.77 15.03
N LEU A 139 -9.76 -2.43 14.76
CA LEU A 139 -8.60 -2.41 15.63
C LEU A 139 -7.41 -1.77 14.92
N HIS A 140 -6.87 -0.71 15.51
CA HIS A 140 -5.59 -0.13 15.10
C HIS A 140 -4.47 -0.76 15.93
N ILE A 141 -3.39 -1.18 15.29
CA ILE A 141 -2.17 -1.66 15.95
C ILE A 141 -1.03 -0.75 15.56
N ILE A 142 -0.46 -0.06 16.54
CA ILE A 142 0.68 0.85 16.36
C ILE A 142 1.89 0.25 17.03
N THR A 143 3.00 0.20 16.30
CA THR A 143 4.21 -0.47 16.78
C THR A 143 5.46 0.36 16.56
N ASN A 144 6.43 0.19 17.45
CA ASN A 144 7.73 0.83 17.32
C ASN A 144 8.87 -0.13 17.61
N ARG A 145 10.07 0.30 17.21
CA ARG A 145 11.30 -0.30 17.69
C ARG A 145 11.52 0.08 19.14
N THR A 146 12.19 -0.79 19.88
CA THR A 146 12.65 -0.44 21.22
C THR A 146 13.68 0.69 21.10
N PRO A 147 13.58 1.75 21.93
CA PRO A 147 14.39 2.95 21.75
C PRO A 147 15.87 2.64 21.99
N LYS A 148 16.72 3.09 21.06
CA LYS A 148 18.17 3.08 21.23
C LYS A 148 18.61 4.48 21.65
N GLY A 149 19.31 4.60 22.77
CA GLY A 149 19.82 5.89 23.27
C GLY A 149 18.72 6.82 23.76
N LEU A 150 18.05 6.43 24.86
CA LEU A 150 17.14 7.32 25.58
C LEU A 150 17.87 8.61 25.99
N PRO A 151 17.23 9.79 25.92
CA PRO A 151 17.82 11.00 26.47
C PRO A 151 18.07 10.80 27.98
N PRO A 152 19.18 11.32 28.53
CA PRO A 152 19.45 11.23 29.96
C PRO A 152 18.32 11.91 30.74
N LYS A 153 17.75 11.20 31.72
CA LYS A 153 16.61 11.70 32.51
C LYS A 153 16.98 12.90 33.38
N ASP A 154 18.27 13.06 33.67
CA ASP A 154 18.89 14.12 34.45
C ASP A 154 19.43 15.27 33.59
N ASP A 155 19.31 15.19 32.26
CA ASP A 155 19.65 16.31 31.38
C ASP A 155 18.68 17.48 31.65
N PRO A 156 19.17 18.67 32.04
CA PRO A 156 18.32 19.82 32.34
C PRO A 156 17.49 20.33 31.15
N ASN A 157 17.84 19.93 29.91
CA ASN A 157 17.10 20.26 28.71
C ASN A 157 16.04 19.21 28.34
N VAL A 158 15.89 18.14 29.14
CA VAL A 158 14.93 17.06 28.89
C VAL A 158 13.79 17.13 29.90
N ILE A 159 12.58 17.32 29.39
CA ILE A 159 11.35 17.17 30.16
C ILE A 159 10.86 15.74 29.94
N TYR A 160 10.99 14.88 30.94
CA TYR A 160 10.71 13.44 30.82
C TYR A 160 9.45 13.04 31.56
N TYR A 161 8.53 12.34 30.88
CA TYR A 161 7.39 11.65 31.49
C TYR A 161 7.49 10.15 31.27
N GLY A 162 7.52 9.39 32.37
CA GLY A 162 7.50 7.92 32.34
C GLY A 162 6.10 7.34 32.28
N ALA A 163 5.98 6.02 32.31
CA ALA A 163 4.70 5.32 32.29
C ALA A 163 3.73 5.81 33.39
N GLY A 164 2.44 5.92 33.04
CA GLY A 164 1.39 6.45 33.91
C GLY A 164 0.62 7.62 33.28
N TYR A 165 -0.43 8.07 33.96
CA TYR A 165 -1.24 9.20 33.55
C TYR A 165 -0.75 10.50 34.20
N HIS A 166 -0.45 11.50 33.37
CA HIS A 166 0.06 12.81 33.78
C HIS A 166 -0.88 13.89 33.28
N THR A 167 -1.24 14.85 34.12
CA THR A 167 -2.12 15.96 33.73
C THR A 167 -1.46 17.29 34.07
N LEU A 168 -1.54 18.24 33.15
CA LEU A 168 -1.15 19.62 33.39
C LEU A 168 -2.37 20.54 33.26
N ASN A 169 -2.41 21.58 34.09
CA ASN A 169 -3.49 22.56 34.08
C ASN A 169 -3.28 23.68 33.03
N SER A 170 -2.20 23.60 32.27
CA SER A 170 -1.82 24.58 31.24
C SER A 170 -1.08 23.90 30.09
N THR A 171 -0.96 24.60 28.97
CA THR A 171 -0.07 24.21 27.88
C THR A 171 1.36 24.07 28.38
N LEU A 172 2.02 22.98 28.00
CA LEU A 172 3.44 22.75 28.27
C LEU A 172 4.27 23.44 27.19
N ASN A 173 5.11 24.39 27.58
CA ASN A 173 5.98 25.11 26.64
C ASN A 173 7.36 24.44 26.58
N ILE A 174 7.80 24.07 25.39
CA ILE A 174 9.13 23.53 25.10
C ILE A 174 9.94 24.64 24.44
N THR A 175 10.95 25.12 25.13
CA THR A 175 11.78 26.25 24.66
C THR A 175 12.99 25.78 23.86
N SER A 176 13.72 26.72 23.27
CA SER A 176 14.88 26.43 22.42
C SER A 176 15.90 25.50 23.09
N GLY A 177 16.33 24.45 22.38
CA GLY A 177 17.26 23.44 22.87
C GLY A 177 16.61 22.33 23.72
N GLN A 178 15.34 22.45 24.09
CA GLN A 178 14.68 21.46 24.95
C GLN A 178 14.06 20.29 24.18
N THR A 179 13.94 19.17 24.87
CA THR A 179 13.26 17.96 24.40
C THR A 179 12.19 17.54 25.41
N LEU A 180 10.95 17.43 24.95
CA LEU A 180 9.93 16.64 25.65
C LEU A 180 10.10 15.18 25.27
N TYR A 181 10.30 14.30 26.25
CA TYR A 181 10.35 12.86 26.05
C TYR A 181 9.20 12.15 26.78
N LEU A 182 8.27 11.55 26.02
CA LEU A 182 7.17 10.73 26.55
C LEU A 182 7.51 9.26 26.36
N ASP A 183 7.84 8.55 27.44
CA ASP A 183 8.19 7.13 27.34
C ASP A 183 6.98 6.25 27.00
N ALA A 184 7.23 5.01 26.62
CA ALA A 184 6.16 4.05 26.38
C ALA A 184 5.32 3.82 27.66
N GLY A 185 4.00 3.75 27.49
CA GLY A 185 3.05 3.71 28.60
C GLY A 185 2.78 5.06 29.27
N ALA A 186 3.48 6.14 28.90
CA ALA A 186 3.18 7.48 29.37
C ALA A 186 1.96 8.05 28.64
N VAL A 187 1.01 8.62 29.39
CA VAL A 187 -0.13 9.34 28.84
C VAL A 187 -0.14 10.74 29.45
N LEU A 188 0.04 11.76 28.62
CA LEU A 188 0.04 13.16 29.02
C LEU A 188 -1.24 13.85 28.53
N ASN A 189 -2.07 14.30 29.47
CA ASN A 189 -3.18 15.21 29.22
C ASN A 189 -2.69 16.66 29.32
N ALA A 190 -2.17 17.17 28.20
CA ALA A 190 -1.77 18.57 28.04
C ALA A 190 -1.62 18.89 26.55
N ALA A 191 -1.84 20.15 26.18
CA ALA A 191 -1.33 20.67 24.92
C ALA A 191 0.17 21.01 25.06
N VAL A 192 0.91 20.98 23.96
CA VAL A 192 2.34 21.29 23.93
C VAL A 192 2.63 22.38 22.91
N SER A 193 3.35 23.43 23.29
CA SER A 193 3.78 24.49 22.38
C SER A 193 5.30 24.51 22.28
N LEU A 194 5.80 24.57 21.05
CA LEU A 194 7.18 24.87 20.70
C LEU A 194 7.28 26.25 20.02
N ASP A 195 6.27 27.11 20.16
CA ASP A 195 6.21 28.38 19.45
C ASP A 195 7.43 29.25 19.76
N ASN A 196 8.00 29.89 18.73
CA ASN A 196 9.24 30.68 18.78
C ASN A 196 10.49 29.90 19.21
N ALA A 197 10.44 28.57 19.27
CA ALA A 197 11.59 27.76 19.66
C ALA A 197 12.54 27.52 18.48
N THR A 198 13.82 27.36 18.80
CA THR A 198 14.85 26.90 17.87
C THR A 198 15.52 25.64 18.41
N SER A 199 15.65 24.60 17.58
CA SER A 199 16.28 23.33 17.98
C SER A 199 15.57 22.66 19.15
N ALA A 200 14.24 22.51 19.06
CA ALA A 200 13.41 21.88 20.08
C ALA A 200 12.73 20.61 19.55
N SER A 201 12.40 19.68 20.45
CA SER A 201 11.80 18.42 20.02
C SER A 201 10.77 17.84 20.98
N ILE A 202 9.86 17.04 20.41
CA ILE A 202 8.99 16.11 21.14
C ILE A 202 9.29 14.72 20.63
N ARG A 203 9.67 13.80 21.52
CA ARG A 203 10.11 12.45 21.17
C ARG A 203 9.51 11.41 22.11
N GLY A 204 9.52 10.16 21.68
CA GLY A 204 9.17 9.02 22.51
C GLY A 204 7.98 8.24 21.95
N ARG A 205 7.40 7.35 22.76
CA ARG A 205 6.32 6.43 22.35
C ARG A 205 5.08 6.52 23.24
N GLY A 206 5.01 7.60 24.03
CA GLY A 206 3.85 7.93 24.84
C GLY A 206 2.74 8.60 24.02
N ILE A 207 1.67 8.94 24.73
CA ILE A 207 0.43 9.46 24.16
C ILE A 207 0.18 10.89 24.66
N LEU A 208 -0.10 11.83 23.77
CA LEU A 208 -0.82 13.06 24.11
C LEU A 208 -2.31 12.76 24.02
N TYR A 209 -3.04 12.92 25.13
CA TYR A 209 -4.39 12.40 25.26
C TYR A 209 -5.39 13.47 25.65
N ARG A 210 -6.51 13.58 24.90
CA ARG A 210 -7.60 14.54 25.19
C ARG A 210 -7.08 15.94 25.48
N THR A 211 -6.19 16.43 24.61
CA THR A 211 -5.60 17.76 24.74
C THR A 211 -6.73 18.79 24.76
N PRO A 212 -6.69 19.79 25.65
CA PRO A 212 -7.80 20.73 25.83
C PRO A 212 -7.98 21.69 24.63
N VAL A 213 -6.90 21.89 23.87
CA VAL A 213 -6.84 22.63 22.60
C VAL A 213 -6.13 21.76 21.56
N GLY A 214 -5.67 22.35 20.45
CA GLY A 214 -4.76 21.66 19.52
C GLY A 214 -3.56 21.04 20.25
N ALA A 215 -3.14 19.85 19.83
CA ALA A 215 -2.23 19.03 20.63
C ALA A 215 -0.79 19.56 20.61
N ILE A 216 -0.27 19.95 19.45
CA ILE A 216 1.10 20.45 19.29
C ILE A 216 1.09 21.70 18.40
N SER A 217 1.76 22.77 18.84
CA SER A 217 1.97 24.01 18.05
C SER A 217 3.47 24.30 17.89
N ALA A 218 3.90 24.74 16.71
CA ALA A 218 5.29 25.14 16.41
C ALA A 218 5.34 26.37 15.49
N GLN A 219 4.66 27.44 15.88
CA GLN A 219 4.59 28.69 15.12
C GLN A 219 5.90 29.50 15.26
N TRP A 220 6.33 30.17 14.18
CA TRP A 220 7.57 30.98 14.13
C TRP A 220 8.81 30.24 14.64
N SER A 221 8.88 28.94 14.37
CA SER A 221 9.88 28.04 14.96
C SER A 221 10.86 27.54 13.93
N LYS A 222 12.06 27.16 14.38
CA LYS A 222 13.12 26.64 13.49
C LYS A 222 13.76 25.37 14.02
N ASN A 223 14.07 24.42 13.14
CA ASN A 223 14.73 23.17 13.50
C ASN A 223 13.93 22.41 14.58
N ILE A 224 12.70 21.99 14.21
CA ILE A 224 11.77 21.31 15.12
C ILE A 224 11.68 19.83 14.75
N THR A 225 11.75 18.95 15.75
CA THR A 225 11.57 17.51 15.55
C THR A 225 10.42 16.95 16.37
N ILE A 226 9.45 16.33 15.72
CA ILE A 226 8.38 15.53 16.34
C ILE A 226 8.60 14.06 15.94
N GLU A 227 8.77 13.17 16.91
CA GLU A 227 9.16 11.79 16.63
C GLU A 227 8.42 10.75 17.49
N SER A 228 7.77 9.80 16.82
CA SER A 228 7.19 8.56 17.37
C SER A 228 6.00 8.70 18.35
N ILE A 229 5.54 9.92 18.61
CA ILE A 229 4.40 10.21 19.49
C ILE A 229 3.06 9.80 18.85
N THR A 230 2.14 9.36 19.71
CA THR A 230 0.72 9.19 19.36
C THR A 230 -0.10 10.32 19.97
N VAL A 231 -1.00 10.91 19.19
CA VAL A 231 -2.00 11.86 19.68
C VAL A 231 -3.38 11.21 19.58
N LEU A 232 -4.07 11.12 20.71
CA LEU A 232 -5.29 10.36 20.86
C LEU A 232 -6.42 11.24 21.39
N ASN A 233 -7.50 11.33 20.60
CA ASN A 233 -8.71 12.07 20.89
C ASN A 233 -8.46 13.56 21.24
N PRO A 234 -7.65 14.33 20.47
CA PRO A 234 -7.49 15.77 20.70
C PRO A 234 -8.83 16.49 20.50
N THR A 235 -8.99 17.68 21.07
CA THR A 235 -10.20 18.50 20.89
C THR A 235 -10.16 19.37 19.62
N HIS A 236 -9.03 19.38 18.90
CA HIS A 236 -8.84 20.09 17.63
C HIS A 236 -7.73 19.38 16.81
N TYR A 237 -6.81 20.12 16.18
CA TYR A 237 -5.73 19.59 15.35
C TYR A 237 -4.68 18.81 16.15
N THR A 238 -3.93 17.97 15.47
CA THR A 238 -2.82 17.19 16.06
C THR A 238 -1.53 17.98 16.11
N PHE A 239 -1.13 18.56 14.98
CA PHE A 239 0.09 19.33 14.88
C PHE A 239 -0.14 20.52 13.96
N ASN A 240 0.18 21.71 14.45
CA ASN A 240 0.15 22.94 13.67
C ASN A 240 1.54 23.57 13.63
N ALA A 241 1.99 23.97 12.45
CA ALA A 241 3.14 24.84 12.30
C ALA A 241 2.80 26.00 11.36
N ALA A 242 3.17 27.21 11.77
CA ALA A 242 2.97 28.42 10.96
C ALA A 242 4.28 29.21 10.87
N GLU A 243 4.67 29.61 9.66
CA GLU A 243 5.94 30.32 9.42
C GLU A 243 7.15 29.62 10.06
N ALA A 244 7.14 28.28 10.04
CA ALA A 244 8.21 27.47 10.57
C ALA A 244 9.22 27.08 9.48
N GLU A 245 10.46 26.83 9.88
CA GLU A 245 11.56 26.41 9.00
C GLU A 245 12.26 25.16 9.55
N ASP A 246 12.61 24.22 8.68
CA ASP A 246 13.34 23.00 9.05
C ASP A 246 12.57 22.14 10.08
N VAL A 247 11.36 21.73 9.71
CA VAL A 247 10.48 20.91 10.56
C VAL A 247 10.54 19.45 10.12
N THR A 248 10.78 18.55 11.06
CA THR A 248 10.81 17.11 10.82
C THR A 248 9.77 16.40 11.67
N ILE A 249 8.86 15.66 11.02
CA ILE A 249 7.81 14.88 11.66
C ILE A 249 7.99 13.43 11.25
N ARG A 250 8.35 12.57 12.21
CA ARG A 250 8.57 11.14 11.97
C ARG A 250 7.69 10.28 12.82
N LYS A 251 6.98 9.33 12.21
CA LYS A 251 6.12 8.36 12.92
C LYS A 251 5.17 9.04 13.93
N LEU A 252 4.58 10.17 13.55
CA LEU A 252 3.47 10.77 14.29
C LEU A 252 2.20 9.98 13.98
N ARG A 253 1.43 9.63 15.02
CA ARG A 253 0.15 8.93 14.87
C ARG A 253 -0.97 9.81 15.40
N SER A 254 -2.07 9.86 14.67
CA SER A 254 -3.18 10.72 15.03
C SER A 254 -4.53 10.02 14.91
N PHE A 255 -5.37 10.24 15.92
CA PHE A 255 -6.74 9.80 15.96
C PHE A 255 -7.63 10.89 16.57
N SER A 256 -8.54 11.46 15.78
CA SER A 256 -9.42 12.55 16.21
C SER A 256 -10.90 12.28 15.88
N ALA A 257 -11.79 12.89 16.66
CA ALA A 257 -13.23 12.80 16.48
C ALA A 257 -13.97 14.07 16.93
N THR A 258 -13.58 15.19 16.36
CA THR A 258 -14.09 16.52 16.69
C THR A 258 -14.19 17.38 15.42
N GLN A 259 -14.92 18.48 15.51
CA GLN A 259 -14.90 19.50 14.46
C GLN A 259 -13.49 20.09 14.35
N TRP A 260 -12.96 20.20 13.12
CA TRP A 260 -11.57 20.65 12.86
C TRP A 260 -10.53 19.78 13.58
N GLY A 261 -10.81 18.48 13.60
CA GLY A 261 -9.92 17.48 14.17
C GLY A 261 -8.80 17.09 13.21
N ASP A 262 -8.13 18.07 12.61
CA ASP A 262 -7.12 17.85 11.58
C ASP A 262 -5.91 17.09 12.15
N GLY A 263 -5.16 16.43 11.26
CA GLY A 263 -3.87 15.84 11.58
C GLY A 263 -2.81 16.93 11.62
N ILE A 264 -2.08 17.08 10.50
CA ILE A 264 -1.01 18.07 10.34
C ILE A 264 -1.50 19.25 9.53
N ASP A 265 -1.44 20.45 10.12
CA ASP A 265 -1.66 21.71 9.43
C ASP A 265 -0.35 22.48 9.29
N LEU A 266 0.04 22.77 8.05
CA LEU A 266 1.21 23.61 7.76
C LEU A 266 0.75 24.92 7.12
N TYR A 267 1.10 26.04 7.74
CA TYR A 267 0.84 27.37 7.23
C TYR A 267 2.15 28.05 6.85
N SER A 268 2.37 28.36 5.57
CA SER A 268 3.50 29.19 5.13
C SER A 268 4.88 28.72 5.67
N SER A 269 5.11 27.40 5.77
CA SER A 269 6.29 26.79 6.39
C SER A 269 7.23 26.13 5.38
N LYS A 270 8.55 26.24 5.59
CA LYS A 270 9.59 25.87 4.61
C LYS A 270 10.47 24.72 5.11
N ASN A 271 10.96 23.89 4.19
CA ASN A 271 11.81 22.73 4.50
C ASN A 271 11.15 21.79 5.52
N VAL A 272 9.98 21.25 5.16
CA VAL A 272 9.24 20.34 6.03
C VAL A 272 9.34 18.91 5.53
N PHE A 273 9.72 17.99 6.41
CA PHE A 273 9.86 16.56 6.12
C PHE A 273 8.94 15.74 7.01
N ILE A 274 7.92 15.12 6.42
CA ILE A 274 6.94 14.24 7.07
C ILE A 274 7.20 12.80 6.59
N ASP A 275 7.42 11.89 7.53
CA ASP A 275 7.84 10.51 7.22
C ASP A 275 7.24 9.48 8.18
N GLY A 276 6.60 8.44 7.65
CA GLY A 276 6.17 7.29 8.46
C GLY A 276 4.90 7.52 9.28
N VAL A 277 4.04 8.46 8.90
CA VAL A 277 2.84 8.82 9.71
C VAL A 277 1.66 7.87 9.48
N PHE A 278 0.85 7.67 10.53
CA PHE A 278 -0.40 6.91 10.45
C PHE A 278 -1.53 7.76 11.04
N MET A 279 -2.54 8.06 10.23
CA MET A 279 -3.55 9.08 10.57
C MET A 279 -4.95 8.57 10.28
N ARG A 280 -5.81 8.69 11.28
CA ARG A 280 -7.25 8.58 11.12
C ARG A 280 -7.93 9.78 11.76
N ASN A 281 -8.29 10.75 10.93
CA ASN A 281 -8.70 12.06 11.40
C ASN A 281 -10.14 12.39 11.00
N SER A 282 -10.78 13.22 11.83
CA SER A 282 -12.15 13.68 11.66
C SER A 282 -12.29 14.93 10.81
N ASP A 283 -11.20 15.34 10.16
CA ASP A 283 -11.05 16.40 9.16
C ASP A 283 -9.78 16.06 8.36
N ASP A 284 -9.12 17.04 7.73
CA ASP A 284 -7.91 16.81 6.93
C ASP A 284 -6.81 16.04 7.69
N CYS A 285 -6.25 14.97 7.11
CA CYS A 285 -5.11 14.28 7.73
C CYS A 285 -3.83 15.11 7.59
N ILE A 286 -3.58 15.65 6.39
CA ILE A 286 -2.47 16.57 6.13
C ILE A 286 -2.96 17.71 5.26
N ALA A 287 -2.90 18.93 5.78
CA ALA A 287 -3.28 20.14 5.08
C ALA A 287 -2.08 21.08 4.91
N LEU A 288 -1.90 21.53 3.66
CA LEU A 288 -0.86 22.47 3.25
C LEU A 288 -1.53 23.80 2.85
N TYR A 289 -1.34 24.82 3.69
CA TYR A 289 -1.99 26.12 3.61
C TYR A 289 -0.98 27.26 3.45
N ASN A 290 -1.38 28.32 2.74
CA ASN A 290 -0.75 29.65 2.83
C ASN A 290 -1.64 30.57 3.67
N HIS A 291 -1.14 31.76 4.06
CA HIS A 291 -1.92 32.90 4.58
C HIS A 291 -0.98 34.04 5.08
N ARG A 292 0.32 33.78 5.22
CA ARG A 292 1.30 34.69 5.84
C ARG A 292 2.49 35.00 4.93
N ASN A 293 3.03 33.98 4.25
CA ASN A 293 4.18 34.07 3.36
C ASN A 293 4.18 32.93 2.30
N ASP A 294 5.04 33.07 1.30
CA ASP A 294 5.38 31.98 0.39
C ASP A 294 5.98 30.81 1.17
N TYR A 295 5.77 29.59 0.66
CA TYR A 295 6.53 28.45 1.14
C TYR A 295 6.90 27.47 0.04
N ALA A 296 7.98 26.74 0.34
CA ALA A 296 8.62 25.83 -0.60
C ALA A 296 9.26 24.65 0.13
N ASN A 297 9.45 23.56 -0.62
CA ASN A 297 10.19 22.37 -0.20
C ASN A 297 9.51 21.62 0.96
N ILE A 298 8.42 20.93 0.63
CA ILE A 298 7.72 20.01 1.54
C ILE A 298 7.80 18.60 0.98
N THR A 299 8.19 17.65 1.81
CA THR A 299 8.15 16.22 1.47
C THR A 299 7.26 15.48 2.46
N ILE A 300 6.25 14.78 1.95
CA ILE A 300 5.41 13.83 2.67
C ILE A 300 5.75 12.44 2.13
N GLN A 301 6.15 11.52 3.01
CA GLN A 301 6.45 10.17 2.61
C GLN A 301 6.08 9.08 3.61
N ASN A 302 5.89 7.86 3.10
CA ASN A 302 5.64 6.65 3.90
C ASN A 302 4.44 6.83 4.85
N ALA A 303 3.30 7.29 4.32
CA ALA A 303 2.13 7.62 5.15
C ALA A 303 0.95 6.67 4.88
N ALA A 304 0.19 6.36 5.93
CA ALA A 304 -1.08 5.65 5.85
C ALA A 304 -2.21 6.55 6.39
N LEU A 305 -3.17 6.91 5.54
CA LEU A 305 -4.12 7.99 5.79
C LEU A 305 -5.58 7.51 5.67
N TRP A 306 -6.42 7.94 6.62
CA TRP A 306 -7.85 7.69 6.66
C TRP A 306 -8.59 8.96 7.10
N ALA A 307 -9.28 9.63 6.18
CA ALA A 307 -10.07 10.80 6.51
C ALA A 307 -11.54 10.40 6.76
N ASP A 308 -12.01 10.53 8.00
CA ASP A 308 -13.41 10.28 8.36
C ASP A 308 -14.35 11.41 7.90
N VAL A 309 -13.78 12.61 7.71
CA VAL A 309 -14.38 13.81 7.06
C VAL A 309 -13.26 14.49 6.25
N ALA A 310 -13.59 15.23 5.19
CA ALA A 310 -12.62 15.99 4.39
C ALA A 310 -11.52 15.12 3.74
N HIS A 311 -10.25 15.51 3.78
CA HIS A 311 -9.23 15.00 2.87
C HIS A 311 -8.11 14.21 3.57
N PRO A 312 -7.64 13.09 2.99
CA PRO A 312 -6.35 12.53 3.33
C PRO A 312 -5.21 13.53 3.09
N ILE A 313 -5.19 14.22 1.95
CA ILE A 313 -4.23 15.28 1.65
C ILE A 313 -4.95 16.47 1.00
N ASN A 314 -4.79 17.66 1.59
CA ASN A 314 -5.31 18.92 1.08
C ASN A 314 -4.17 19.93 0.82
N ILE A 315 -4.20 20.59 -0.33
CA ILE A 315 -3.15 21.52 -0.77
C ILE A 315 -3.80 22.77 -1.36
N GLY A 316 -3.75 23.89 -0.63
CA GLY A 316 -4.32 25.15 -1.10
C GLY A 316 -5.33 25.70 -0.11
N THR A 317 -6.59 25.83 -0.51
CA THR A 317 -7.67 26.53 0.22
C THR A 317 -7.34 27.96 0.63
N HIS A 318 -6.51 28.17 1.64
CA HIS A 318 -6.26 29.43 2.31
C HIS A 318 -5.01 30.12 1.77
N GLY A 319 -5.06 31.46 1.69
CA GLY A 319 -3.97 32.30 1.20
C GLY A 319 -4.16 33.77 1.54
N ASN A 320 -3.59 34.64 0.71
CA ASN A 320 -3.65 36.09 0.91
C ASN A 320 -3.88 36.84 -0.41
N SER A 321 -5.12 37.28 -0.65
CA SER A 321 -5.46 38.03 -1.87
C SER A 321 -4.77 39.39 -1.99
N ILE A 322 -4.39 40.01 -0.86
CA ILE A 322 -3.75 41.34 -0.86
C ILE A 322 -2.27 41.20 -1.24
N ASN A 323 -1.60 40.20 -0.68
CA ASN A 323 -0.22 39.84 -0.99
C ASN A 323 -0.17 38.39 -1.50
N PRO A 324 -0.51 38.14 -2.77
CA PRO A 324 -0.66 36.78 -3.32
C PRO A 324 0.56 35.90 -3.12
N GLU A 325 0.35 34.72 -2.54
CA GLU A 325 1.41 33.80 -2.17
C GLU A 325 1.61 32.69 -3.21
N THR A 326 2.74 32.01 -3.12
CA THR A 326 3.10 30.84 -3.92
C THR A 326 3.47 29.68 -3.01
N MET A 327 2.95 28.52 -3.39
CA MET A 327 3.31 27.22 -2.86
C MET A 327 4.07 26.44 -3.93
N SER A 328 5.30 26.03 -3.63
CA SER A 328 6.10 25.26 -4.59
C SER A 328 6.89 24.09 -4.02
N ASP A 329 7.30 23.20 -4.91
CA ASP A 329 8.29 22.15 -4.64
C ASP A 329 7.81 21.17 -3.56
N ILE A 330 6.66 20.55 -3.84
CA ILE A 330 6.03 19.56 -2.96
C ILE A 330 6.27 18.17 -3.51
N THR A 331 6.74 17.27 -2.66
CA THR A 331 6.87 15.85 -2.96
C THR A 331 5.96 15.04 -2.04
N ILE A 332 5.09 14.23 -2.63
CA ILE A 332 4.22 13.27 -1.95
C ILE A 332 4.59 11.90 -2.47
N ARG A 333 5.15 11.02 -1.63
CA ARG A 333 5.62 9.72 -2.10
C ARG A 333 5.33 8.56 -1.18
N ASN A 334 5.07 7.38 -1.74
CA ASN A 334 4.80 6.19 -0.94
C ASN A 334 3.67 6.39 0.09
N ILE A 335 2.49 6.81 -0.39
CA ILE A 335 1.29 7.03 0.43
C ILE A 335 0.23 5.95 0.21
N ASP A 336 -0.29 5.38 1.29
CA ASP A 336 -1.47 4.52 1.29
C ASP A 336 -2.67 5.30 1.83
N ILE A 337 -3.66 5.55 0.97
CA ILE A 337 -4.93 6.17 1.35
C ILE A 337 -5.95 5.06 1.53
N MET A 338 -6.32 4.82 2.78
CA MET A 338 -7.25 3.76 3.17
C MET A 338 -8.70 4.25 3.10
N ASP A 339 -8.99 5.51 3.34
CA ASP A 339 -10.36 6.00 3.22
C ASP A 339 -10.43 7.51 3.00
N HIS A 340 -11.54 7.91 2.39
CA HIS A 340 -11.93 9.28 2.12
C HIS A 340 -13.46 9.35 2.16
N ARG A 341 -13.99 10.37 2.83
CA ARG A 341 -15.43 10.58 2.96
C ARG A 341 -15.75 12.08 2.94
N GLU A 342 -15.80 12.65 1.75
CA GLU A 342 -16.17 14.05 1.54
C GLU A 342 -17.36 14.18 0.58
N PHE A 343 -18.41 14.90 0.98
CA PHE A 343 -19.67 15.02 0.22
C PHE A 343 -19.75 16.32 -0.57
N GLN A 344 -19.01 17.34 -0.17
CA GLN A 344 -19.00 18.64 -0.84
C GLN A 344 -18.24 18.51 -2.15
N MET A 345 -18.95 18.40 -3.27
CA MET A 345 -18.37 18.19 -4.61
C MET A 345 -17.23 19.17 -4.95
N GLY A 346 -17.35 20.45 -4.57
CA GLY A 346 -16.32 21.48 -4.77
C GLY A 346 -15.16 21.41 -3.77
N TYR A 347 -15.11 20.37 -2.95
CA TYR A 347 -14.16 20.17 -1.86
C TYR A 347 -13.79 18.67 -1.74
N GLN A 348 -14.03 17.86 -2.77
CA GLN A 348 -13.69 16.42 -2.77
C GLN A 348 -12.26 16.19 -3.24
N GLY A 349 -11.65 15.09 -2.78
CA GLY A 349 -10.36 14.61 -3.25
C GLY A 349 -9.61 13.83 -2.16
N ALA A 350 -9.27 12.57 -2.44
CA ALA A 350 -8.32 11.83 -1.62
C ALA A 350 -6.95 12.55 -1.60
N ILE A 351 -6.60 13.17 -2.74
CA ILE A 351 -5.60 14.23 -2.84
C ILE A 351 -6.27 15.43 -3.51
N ALA A 352 -6.44 16.53 -2.77
CA ALA A 352 -7.01 17.78 -3.28
C ALA A 352 -5.92 18.84 -3.47
N ILE A 353 -5.90 19.47 -4.65
CA ILE A 353 -5.10 20.65 -4.95
C ILE A 353 -6.06 21.77 -5.36
N ASN A 354 -6.25 22.73 -4.47
CA ASN A 354 -7.36 23.68 -4.54
C ASN A 354 -6.99 25.11 -4.14
N PRO A 355 -6.03 25.78 -4.82
CA PRO A 355 -5.63 27.13 -4.44
C PRO A 355 -6.82 28.11 -4.50
N GLY A 356 -7.04 28.79 -3.38
CA GLY A 356 -7.89 29.98 -3.26
C GLY A 356 -7.04 31.21 -2.90
N ASP A 357 -7.70 32.35 -2.64
CA ASP A 357 -7.07 33.59 -2.16
C ASP A 357 -5.87 34.08 -2.98
N SER A 358 -5.98 33.97 -4.30
CA SER A 358 -4.91 34.31 -5.24
C SER A 358 -3.59 33.53 -5.04
N ASN A 359 -3.61 32.40 -4.35
CA ASN A 359 -2.44 31.53 -4.29
C ASN A 359 -2.12 30.91 -5.64
N LEU A 360 -0.82 30.75 -5.92
CA LEU A 360 -0.33 29.91 -7.01
C LEU A 360 0.26 28.64 -6.42
N VAL A 361 -0.17 27.48 -6.90
CA VAL A 361 0.40 26.19 -6.51
C VAL A 361 1.16 25.60 -7.69
N ARG A 362 2.43 25.22 -7.50
CA ARG A 362 3.25 24.69 -8.59
C ARG A 362 4.34 23.71 -8.19
N ASN A 363 4.91 23.00 -9.16
CA ASN A 363 6.03 22.07 -8.97
C ASN A 363 5.71 20.99 -7.93
N ILE A 364 4.75 20.12 -8.27
CA ILE A 364 4.33 19.03 -7.40
C ILE A 364 4.70 17.69 -8.03
N LEU A 365 5.33 16.83 -7.23
CA LEU A 365 5.53 15.42 -7.54
C LEU A 365 4.68 14.57 -6.59
N ILE A 366 3.72 13.84 -7.14
CA ILE A 366 2.98 12.79 -6.44
C ILE A 366 3.45 11.47 -7.04
N GLU A 367 4.12 10.61 -6.27
CA GLU A 367 4.68 9.36 -6.80
C GLU A 367 4.42 8.16 -5.90
N ASN A 368 4.15 7.00 -6.51
CA ASN A 368 3.93 5.75 -5.78
C ASN A 368 2.83 5.96 -4.71
N VAL A 369 1.58 6.13 -5.14
CA VAL A 369 0.41 6.30 -4.26
C VAL A 369 -0.59 5.18 -4.52
N ARG A 370 -1.10 4.56 -3.45
CA ARG A 370 -2.19 3.58 -3.53
C ARG A 370 -3.40 4.13 -2.79
N VAL A 371 -4.51 4.19 -3.52
CA VAL A 371 -5.81 4.59 -2.99
C VAL A 371 -6.68 3.34 -2.98
N GLU A 372 -7.02 2.87 -1.80
CA GLU A 372 -7.95 1.76 -1.62
C GLU A 372 -9.40 2.22 -1.83
N ASN A 373 -10.34 1.28 -1.81
CA ASN A 373 -11.76 1.62 -1.87
C ASN A 373 -12.13 2.46 -0.65
N PHE A 374 -12.75 3.61 -0.90
CA PHE A 374 -13.15 4.57 0.11
C PHE A 374 -14.68 4.73 0.15
N ARG A 375 -15.22 5.43 1.14
CA ARG A 375 -16.66 5.63 1.31
C ARG A 375 -17.27 6.64 0.34
N MET A 376 -16.62 7.79 0.11
CA MET A 376 -17.15 8.84 -0.76
C MET A 376 -16.07 9.86 -1.16
N GLY A 377 -16.03 10.23 -2.44
CA GLY A 377 -15.22 11.37 -2.92
C GLY A 377 -14.50 11.09 -4.23
N GLN A 378 -13.41 11.81 -4.50
CA GLN A 378 -12.66 11.74 -5.76
C GLN A 378 -11.26 11.18 -5.51
N VAL A 379 -10.65 10.46 -6.46
CA VAL A 379 -9.28 9.92 -6.29
C VAL A 379 -8.24 11.04 -6.20
N ILE A 380 -8.38 12.06 -7.05
CA ILE A 380 -7.51 13.22 -7.09
C ILE A 380 -8.27 14.38 -7.71
N THR A 381 -8.08 15.59 -7.18
CA THR A 381 -8.79 16.80 -7.63
C THR A 381 -7.81 17.93 -7.81
N MET A 382 -7.98 18.68 -8.89
CA MET A 382 -7.22 19.91 -9.17
C MET A 382 -8.18 21.00 -9.59
N MET A 383 -8.52 21.89 -8.67
CA MET A 383 -9.51 22.94 -8.92
C MET A 383 -9.01 24.28 -8.45
N VAL A 384 -8.86 25.25 -9.34
CA VAL A 384 -8.66 26.64 -8.89
C VAL A 384 -9.95 27.10 -8.20
N MET A 385 -9.88 27.22 -6.88
CA MET A 385 -11.05 27.35 -6.04
C MET A 385 -11.43 28.81 -5.85
N TYR A 386 -12.74 29.07 -5.87
CA TYR A 386 -13.32 30.28 -5.30
C TYR A 386 -14.55 29.92 -4.50
N ASN A 387 -14.34 29.65 -3.21
CA ASN A 387 -15.42 29.44 -2.27
C ASN A 387 -15.51 30.68 -1.38
N GLN A 388 -16.54 31.51 -1.56
CA GLN A 388 -16.70 32.76 -0.81
C GLN A 388 -16.79 32.59 0.72
N LYS A 389 -17.04 31.36 1.21
CA LYS A 389 -16.97 31.04 2.64
C LYS A 389 -15.54 31.11 3.19
N TYR A 390 -14.56 30.69 2.38
CA TYR A 390 -13.17 30.53 2.79
C TYR A 390 -12.22 31.48 2.08
N ASN A 391 -12.64 32.03 0.93
CA ASN A 391 -11.80 32.79 0.02
C ASN A 391 -12.37 34.16 -0.28
N THR A 392 -11.46 35.11 -0.37
CA THR A 392 -11.65 36.49 -0.81
C THR A 392 -11.42 36.65 -2.31
N SER A 393 -10.71 35.72 -2.96
CA SER A 393 -10.55 35.67 -4.43
C SER A 393 -10.25 34.24 -4.92
N PRO A 394 -10.42 33.92 -6.22
CA PRO A 394 -9.93 32.66 -6.78
C PRO A 394 -8.40 32.53 -6.67
N GLY A 395 -7.89 31.31 -6.61
CA GLY A 395 -6.45 31.05 -6.81
C GLY A 395 -5.94 31.55 -8.16
N ARG A 396 -4.62 31.73 -8.29
CA ARG A 396 -3.96 32.17 -9.53
C ARG A 396 -3.73 31.03 -10.52
N GLY A 397 -3.67 29.78 -10.05
CA GLY A 397 -3.49 28.62 -10.93
C GLY A 397 -2.85 27.44 -10.24
N ILE A 398 -2.81 26.32 -10.97
CA ILE A 398 -2.06 25.11 -10.63
C ILE A 398 -1.16 24.80 -11.81
N SER A 399 0.16 24.63 -11.60
CA SER A 399 1.08 24.37 -12.71
C SER A 399 2.16 23.33 -12.37
N ASN A 400 2.60 22.57 -13.38
CA ASN A 400 3.71 21.63 -13.27
C ASN A 400 3.49 20.57 -12.17
N VAL A 401 2.51 19.69 -12.40
CA VAL A 401 2.19 18.58 -11.49
C VAL A 401 2.48 17.25 -12.20
N THR A 402 3.38 16.45 -11.65
CA THR A 402 3.61 15.07 -12.09
C THR A 402 2.97 14.11 -11.10
N ILE A 403 2.10 13.24 -11.60
CA ILE A 403 1.55 12.09 -10.88
C ILE A 403 2.16 10.83 -11.50
N ARG A 404 2.92 10.08 -10.73
CA ARG A 404 3.60 8.86 -11.16
C ARG A 404 3.18 7.67 -10.30
N ASP A 405 2.91 6.52 -10.90
CA ASP A 405 2.62 5.28 -10.16
C ASP A 405 1.46 5.45 -9.16
N LEU A 406 0.35 6.05 -9.61
CA LEU A 406 -0.88 6.15 -8.82
C LEU A 406 -1.80 4.99 -9.16
N VAL A 407 -2.21 4.24 -8.14
CA VAL A 407 -3.14 3.11 -8.26
C VAL A 407 -4.39 3.40 -7.44
N TYR A 408 -5.56 3.30 -8.06
CA TYR A 408 -6.84 3.24 -7.36
C TYR A 408 -7.45 1.85 -7.52
N THR A 409 -7.88 1.26 -6.40
CA THR A 409 -8.58 -0.03 -6.35
C THR A 409 -9.87 0.12 -5.54
N GLY A 410 -10.99 0.38 -6.22
CA GLY A 410 -12.28 0.56 -5.57
C GLY A 410 -13.42 0.92 -6.54
N GLU A 411 -14.62 1.08 -6.00
CA GLU A 411 -15.86 1.22 -6.77
C GLU A 411 -16.61 2.53 -6.49
N ASN A 412 -16.22 3.28 -5.44
CA ASN A 412 -16.97 4.43 -4.94
C ASN A 412 -16.40 5.80 -5.36
N ALA A 413 -15.47 5.84 -6.32
CA ALA A 413 -14.88 7.08 -6.76
C ALA A 413 -15.86 7.88 -7.63
N ASN A 414 -16.14 9.11 -7.22
CA ASN A 414 -16.79 10.13 -8.04
C ASN A 414 -15.84 10.65 -9.12
N THR A 415 -16.43 11.34 -10.10
CA THR A 415 -15.70 12.04 -11.16
C THR A 415 -14.79 13.13 -10.57
N ALA A 416 -13.48 12.90 -10.64
CA ALA A 416 -12.41 13.85 -10.37
C ALA A 416 -12.59 15.15 -11.17
N ILE A 417 -12.49 16.29 -10.51
CA ILE A 417 -12.61 17.61 -11.15
C ILE A 417 -11.21 18.17 -11.43
N MET A 418 -10.92 18.43 -12.69
CA MET A 418 -9.71 19.13 -13.13
C MET A 418 -10.09 20.40 -13.88
N THR A 419 -10.09 21.54 -13.19
CA THR A 419 -10.53 22.81 -13.78
C THR A 419 -9.78 24.03 -13.26
N GLY A 420 -9.44 24.92 -14.18
CA GLY A 420 -9.12 26.31 -13.85
C GLY A 420 -10.37 27.10 -13.48
N PHE A 421 -10.17 28.35 -13.05
CA PHE A 421 -11.25 29.29 -12.78
C PHE A 421 -11.66 30.09 -14.04
N ASN A 422 -10.67 30.47 -14.85
CA ASN A 422 -10.83 31.08 -16.18
C ASN A 422 -9.52 30.95 -16.98
N GLU A 423 -9.47 31.52 -18.18
CA GLU A 423 -8.32 31.44 -19.11
C GLU A 423 -6.98 31.92 -18.51
N THR A 424 -7.00 32.80 -17.52
CA THR A 424 -5.80 33.35 -16.86
C THR A 424 -5.47 32.70 -15.52
N ARG A 425 -6.34 31.77 -15.08
CA ARG A 425 -6.25 31.05 -13.81
C ARG A 425 -6.45 29.56 -14.06
N SER A 426 -5.53 28.99 -14.82
CA SER A 426 -5.59 27.66 -15.41
C SER A 426 -5.04 26.56 -14.49
N VAL A 427 -5.32 25.32 -14.89
CA VAL A 427 -4.56 24.14 -14.48
C VAL A 427 -3.72 23.73 -15.68
N GLU A 428 -2.39 23.72 -15.55
CA GLU A 428 -1.49 23.53 -16.68
C GLU A 428 -0.30 22.62 -16.35
N PHE A 429 0.24 21.98 -17.40
CA PHE A 429 1.40 21.08 -17.28
C PHE A 429 1.20 19.95 -16.25
N VAL A 430 0.03 19.30 -16.30
CA VAL A 430 -0.26 18.10 -15.52
C VAL A 430 0.13 16.86 -16.32
N ARG A 431 0.92 15.98 -15.70
CA ARG A 431 1.42 14.75 -16.32
C ARG A 431 1.07 13.53 -15.47
N PHE A 432 0.42 12.55 -16.07
CA PHE A 432 0.20 11.23 -15.49
C PHE A 432 1.17 10.21 -16.09
N GLU A 433 1.88 9.48 -15.24
CA GLU A 433 2.80 8.40 -15.59
C GLU A 433 2.38 7.14 -14.83
N ASN A 434 2.04 6.05 -15.53
CA ASN A 434 1.59 4.80 -14.89
C ASN A 434 0.39 4.99 -13.94
N LEU A 435 -0.68 5.64 -14.41
CA LEU A 435 -1.96 5.66 -13.73
C LEU A 435 -2.68 4.32 -13.91
N VAL A 436 -3.12 3.71 -12.82
CA VAL A 436 -3.87 2.45 -12.84
C VAL A 436 -5.19 2.61 -12.07
N ILE A 437 -6.31 2.39 -12.75
CA ILE A 437 -7.65 2.42 -12.18
C ILE A 437 -8.23 1.01 -12.27
N ASN A 438 -8.43 0.33 -11.15
CA ASN A 438 -9.02 -1.02 -11.09
C ASN A 438 -8.35 -2.02 -12.05
N GLY A 439 -7.01 -2.03 -12.07
CA GLY A 439 -6.19 -2.88 -12.94
C GLY A 439 -6.02 -2.38 -14.38
N LEU A 440 -6.79 -1.37 -14.81
CA LEU A 440 -6.64 -0.74 -16.13
C LEU A 440 -5.54 0.31 -16.08
N ARG A 441 -4.46 0.07 -16.83
CA ARG A 441 -3.42 1.08 -17.08
C ARG A 441 -3.93 2.13 -18.06
N VAL A 442 -4.13 3.34 -17.57
CA VAL A 442 -4.67 4.46 -18.34
C VAL A 442 -3.55 5.18 -19.08
N SER A 443 -3.73 5.40 -20.39
CA SER A 443 -2.80 6.18 -21.21
C SER A 443 -3.46 6.71 -22.48
N ASP A 444 -2.89 7.76 -23.07
CA ASP A 444 -3.36 8.28 -24.37
C ASP A 444 -3.26 7.24 -25.49
N SER A 445 -2.23 6.40 -25.45
CA SER A 445 -1.97 5.34 -26.42
C SER A 445 -2.74 4.03 -26.17
N MET A 446 -3.53 3.92 -25.11
CA MET A 446 -4.30 2.70 -24.86
C MET A 446 -5.33 2.45 -25.98
N LYS A 447 -5.62 1.18 -26.27
CA LYS A 447 -6.67 0.83 -27.24
C LYS A 447 -8.02 1.29 -26.70
N LYS A 448 -8.66 2.23 -27.41
CA LYS A 448 -10.02 2.73 -27.16
C LYS A 448 -10.69 3.11 -28.48
N PRO A 449 -12.03 3.13 -28.58
CA PRO A 449 -12.69 3.65 -29.76
C PRO A 449 -12.32 5.12 -29.99
N GLY A 450 -12.25 5.56 -31.25
CA GLY A 450 -11.69 6.86 -31.61
C GLY A 450 -12.49 8.09 -31.11
N TRP A 451 -13.71 7.89 -30.63
CA TRP A 451 -14.55 8.94 -30.04
C TRP A 451 -14.44 9.05 -28.51
N TYR A 452 -13.73 8.13 -27.84
CA TYR A 452 -13.46 8.23 -26.40
C TYR A 452 -12.17 9.00 -26.14
N MET A 453 -12.21 9.88 -25.16
CA MET A 453 -11.04 10.53 -24.57
C MET A 453 -10.36 9.58 -23.56
N THR A 454 -9.08 9.82 -23.26
CA THR A 454 -8.39 9.09 -22.17
C THR A 454 -9.07 9.34 -20.83
N ALA A 455 -9.58 10.56 -20.63
CA ALA A 455 -10.29 10.95 -19.43
C ALA A 455 -11.55 10.12 -19.18
N ASP A 456 -12.18 9.50 -20.19
CA ASP A 456 -13.38 8.67 -20.00
C ASP A 456 -13.10 7.33 -19.29
N PHE A 457 -11.82 6.92 -19.23
CA PHE A 457 -11.37 5.69 -18.55
C PHE A 457 -10.86 5.97 -17.13
N VAL A 458 -10.98 7.21 -16.70
CA VAL A 458 -10.84 7.64 -15.31
C VAL A 458 -12.20 8.27 -14.98
N PRO A 459 -12.75 8.16 -13.76
CA PRO A 459 -13.85 9.03 -13.40
C PRO A 459 -13.27 10.46 -13.30
N MET A 460 -13.19 11.20 -14.42
CA MET A 460 -12.52 12.51 -14.48
C MET A 460 -13.19 13.45 -15.49
N TYR A 461 -13.44 14.69 -15.07
CA TYR A 461 -13.89 15.78 -15.91
C TYR A 461 -12.77 16.81 -16.10
N ASN A 462 -12.53 17.16 -17.37
CA ASN A 462 -11.56 18.18 -17.78
C ASN A 462 -12.27 19.25 -18.60
N SER A 463 -12.27 20.50 -18.11
CA SER A 463 -13.08 21.60 -18.67
C SER A 463 -12.54 22.22 -19.97
N GLY A 464 -11.48 21.69 -20.56
CA GLY A 464 -10.90 22.20 -21.83
C GLY A 464 -10.21 23.57 -21.72
N MET A 465 -10.31 24.24 -20.57
CA MET A 465 -9.50 25.42 -20.19
C MET A 465 -8.14 25.04 -19.59
N MET A 466 -7.82 23.74 -19.55
CA MET A 466 -6.44 23.30 -19.56
C MET A 466 -5.89 23.64 -20.95
N GLY A 467 -4.74 24.33 -21.05
CA GLY A 467 -3.92 24.15 -22.25
C GLY A 467 -3.80 22.65 -22.44
N ALA A 468 -4.29 22.12 -23.58
CA ALA A 468 -4.51 20.68 -23.79
C ALA A 468 -3.42 19.89 -23.07
N PRO A 469 -3.75 18.90 -22.19
CA PRO A 469 -2.72 18.15 -21.48
C PRO A 469 -1.68 17.75 -22.52
N THR A 470 -0.50 18.34 -22.41
CA THR A 470 0.47 18.30 -23.51
C THR A 470 1.08 16.93 -23.51
N THR A 471 0.43 15.98 -24.20
CA THR A 471 1.18 15.03 -24.99
C THR A 471 1.54 15.74 -26.29
N SER A 472 2.65 16.49 -26.22
CA SER A 472 3.21 17.35 -27.26
C SER A 472 2.76 17.02 -28.70
N ARG A 473 2.08 17.95 -29.36
CA ARG A 473 2.07 18.05 -30.83
C ARG A 473 2.54 19.45 -31.26
N SER A 474 3.49 19.41 -32.20
CA SER A 474 4.06 20.46 -33.04
C SER A 474 4.84 21.61 -32.40
N SER A 475 6.03 21.30 -31.89
CA SER A 475 7.30 21.60 -32.58
C SER A 475 8.40 20.92 -31.77
N SER A 476 9.11 19.97 -32.38
CA SER A 476 10.08 19.10 -31.71
C SER A 476 11.02 19.89 -30.78
N PRO A 477 11.03 19.57 -29.48
CA PRO A 477 12.10 18.71 -28.98
C PRO A 477 11.58 17.48 -28.20
N THR A 478 12.10 16.33 -28.64
CA THR A 478 12.42 15.08 -27.91
C THR A 478 11.89 14.87 -26.49
N LEU A 479 10.99 13.89 -26.36
CA LEU A 479 11.13 12.87 -25.32
C LEU A 479 12.26 11.95 -25.80
N SER A 480 13.40 11.95 -25.11
CA SER A 480 14.49 11.02 -25.42
C SER A 480 14.07 9.61 -25.02
N VAL A 481 13.61 8.83 -26.00
CA VAL A 481 13.76 7.38 -26.02
C VAL A 481 14.80 7.09 -27.09
N GLN A 482 15.93 6.49 -26.72
CA GLN A 482 16.92 5.97 -27.67
C GLN A 482 16.28 4.91 -28.57
N PRO A 483 16.68 4.81 -29.85
CA PRO A 483 16.01 3.98 -30.85
C PRO A 483 16.23 2.47 -30.60
N PHE A 484 15.14 1.71 -30.73
CA PHE A 484 15.19 0.42 -31.42
C PHE A 484 14.20 0.48 -32.59
N THR A 485 14.72 0.47 -33.81
CA THR A 485 13.96 0.46 -35.07
C THR A 485 13.53 -0.98 -35.46
N PRO A 486 12.51 -1.15 -36.32
CA PRO A 486 11.44 -2.12 -36.10
C PRO A 486 11.57 -3.43 -36.88
N SER A 487 10.91 -4.49 -36.40
CA SER A 487 10.29 -5.49 -37.29
C SER A 487 9.03 -6.12 -36.69
N THR A 488 7.89 -5.77 -37.28
CA THR A 488 6.69 -6.61 -37.58
C THR A 488 6.22 -7.66 -36.56
N ASN A 489 4.99 -7.47 -36.07
CA ASN A 489 4.02 -8.46 -35.59
C ASN A 489 4.53 -9.61 -34.70
N VAL A 490 4.37 -9.53 -33.36
CA VAL A 490 3.78 -10.64 -32.56
C VAL A 490 3.27 -10.10 -31.20
N SER A 491 2.08 -10.55 -30.81
CA SER A 491 1.50 -10.57 -29.46
C SER A 491 2.49 -11.09 -28.40
N HIS A 492 2.57 -10.46 -27.22
CA HIS A 492 3.45 -10.92 -26.14
C HIS A 492 2.77 -11.99 -25.27
N CYS A 493 3.33 -13.20 -25.29
CA CYS A 493 3.02 -14.29 -24.35
C CYS A 493 4.15 -14.38 -23.31
N PHE A 494 3.79 -14.55 -22.04
CA PHE A 494 4.71 -14.84 -20.94
C PHE A 494 4.73 -16.37 -20.71
N VAL A 495 5.88 -16.93 -20.33
CA VAL A 495 5.96 -18.30 -19.81
C VAL A 495 6.19 -18.19 -18.32
N ALA A 496 5.19 -18.58 -17.53
CA ALA A 496 5.32 -18.76 -16.10
C ALA A 496 5.53 -20.24 -15.81
N ILE A 497 6.59 -20.58 -15.11
CA ILE A 497 6.78 -21.94 -14.58
C ILE A 497 6.58 -21.83 -13.07
N CYS A 498 5.54 -22.48 -12.58
CA CYS A 498 5.22 -22.54 -11.15
C CYS A 498 5.95 -23.71 -10.50
N PHE A 499 6.62 -23.44 -9.39
CA PHE A 499 7.19 -24.46 -8.50
C PHE A 499 6.53 -24.31 -7.12
N GLY A 500 5.47 -25.06 -6.85
CA GLY A 500 4.71 -24.93 -5.59
C GLY A 500 4.30 -23.48 -5.29
N GLN A 501 4.55 -23.00 -4.07
CA GLN A 501 4.18 -21.64 -3.61
C GLN A 501 5.10 -20.50 -4.11
N ARG A 502 6.09 -20.76 -4.97
CA ARG A 502 6.91 -19.70 -5.58
C ARG A 502 6.72 -19.64 -7.09
N LYS A 503 6.38 -18.43 -7.56
CA LYS A 503 6.30 -18.09 -8.99
C LYS A 503 7.64 -17.48 -9.39
N VAL A 504 8.32 -18.09 -10.35
CA VAL A 504 9.48 -17.47 -11.00
C VAL A 504 9.03 -16.96 -12.35
N LEU A 505 9.03 -15.64 -12.51
CA LEU A 505 8.71 -14.98 -13.76
C LEU A 505 10.02 -14.77 -14.52
N ILE A 506 10.19 -15.47 -15.65
CA ILE A 506 11.35 -15.24 -16.52
C ILE A 506 10.95 -14.19 -17.55
N GLN A 507 11.63 -13.05 -17.53
CA GLN A 507 11.45 -11.99 -18.53
C GLN A 507 12.06 -12.43 -19.87
N ARG A 508 11.44 -12.00 -20.98
CA ARG A 508 11.82 -12.32 -22.36
C ARG A 508 13.35 -12.29 -22.58
N PRO A 509 13.97 -13.37 -23.10
CA PRO A 509 15.32 -13.29 -23.66
C PRO A 509 15.29 -12.56 -25.00
N ASP A 510 16.32 -11.76 -25.26
CA ASP A 510 16.33 -10.80 -26.36
C ASP A 510 16.43 -11.46 -27.75
N THR A 511 16.89 -12.73 -27.84
CA THR A 511 16.94 -13.51 -29.09
C THR A 511 16.56 -15.00 -28.93
N TRP A 512 16.23 -15.67 -30.04
CA TRP A 512 15.98 -17.13 -30.08
C TRP A 512 17.21 -17.96 -29.65
N HIS A 513 18.41 -17.46 -29.92
CA HIS A 513 19.67 -18.08 -29.49
C HIS A 513 19.83 -18.01 -27.96
N ASP A 514 19.40 -16.91 -27.34
CA ASP A 514 19.44 -16.72 -25.88
C ASP A 514 18.43 -17.63 -25.15
N LEU A 515 17.25 -17.89 -25.72
CA LEU A 515 16.29 -18.85 -25.15
C LEU A 515 16.82 -20.29 -25.19
N GLN A 516 17.47 -20.70 -26.29
CA GLN A 516 18.13 -22.00 -26.39
C GLN A 516 19.31 -22.16 -25.41
N GLN A 517 19.98 -21.07 -25.03
CA GLN A 517 20.98 -21.08 -23.96
C GLN A 517 20.36 -21.02 -22.55
N THR A 518 19.21 -20.35 -22.41
CA THR A 518 18.48 -20.19 -21.13
C THR A 518 17.77 -21.50 -20.72
N VAL A 519 17.38 -22.35 -21.68
CA VAL A 519 16.69 -23.61 -21.42
C VAL A 519 17.59 -24.79 -21.81
N CYS A 520 18.46 -25.15 -20.87
CA CYS A 520 18.93 -26.50 -20.58
C CYS A 520 19.80 -27.20 -21.63
N ARG A 521 21.10 -27.31 -21.34
CA ARG A 521 21.87 -28.52 -21.70
C ARG A 521 21.66 -29.56 -20.60
N LEU A 522 21.00 -30.67 -20.91
CA LEU A 522 21.19 -31.90 -20.16
C LEU A 522 22.54 -32.48 -20.60
N LEU A 523 23.54 -32.41 -19.71
CA LEU A 523 24.78 -33.17 -19.88
C LEU A 523 24.64 -34.45 -19.07
N ASP A 524 24.65 -35.58 -19.76
CA ASP A 524 24.94 -36.86 -19.14
C ASP A 524 26.45 -36.88 -18.88
N ILE A 525 26.86 -36.84 -17.61
CA ILE A 525 28.26 -37.03 -17.25
C ILE A 525 28.42 -38.53 -17.11
N GLU A 526 29.07 -39.14 -18.13
CA GLU A 526 29.34 -40.57 -18.17
C GLU A 526 29.84 -41.07 -16.81
N ASP A 527 29.20 -42.15 -16.35
CA ASP A 527 29.42 -42.91 -15.12
C ASP A 527 28.88 -42.38 -13.78
N SER A 528 27.94 -41.43 -13.77
CA SER A 528 27.10 -41.25 -12.57
C SER A 528 25.69 -40.79 -12.95
N HIS A 529 24.65 -41.53 -12.55
CA HIS A 529 23.23 -41.23 -12.78
C HIS A 529 22.72 -39.93 -12.10
N ILE A 530 23.40 -38.81 -12.34
CA ILE A 530 23.17 -37.48 -11.78
C ILE A 530 22.80 -36.57 -12.94
N PHE A 531 21.50 -36.32 -13.10
CA PHE A 531 21.02 -35.31 -14.03
C PHE A 531 21.08 -33.93 -13.35
N ARG A 532 21.78 -32.99 -13.97
CA ARG A 532 21.88 -31.60 -13.51
C ARG A 532 21.18 -30.70 -14.51
N LEU A 533 20.29 -29.85 -14.02
CA LEU A 533 19.64 -28.84 -14.84
C LEU A 533 20.34 -27.51 -14.60
N TYR A 534 21.06 -27.04 -15.60
CA TYR A 534 21.73 -25.75 -15.59
C TYR A 534 20.90 -24.73 -16.33
N ILE A 535 20.53 -23.66 -15.63
CA ILE A 535 19.84 -22.50 -16.19
C ILE A 535 20.84 -21.34 -16.12
N ARG A 536 21.41 -20.97 -17.28
CA ARG A 536 22.35 -19.86 -17.39
C ARG A 536 21.62 -18.62 -17.90
N TRP A 537 21.80 -17.51 -17.19
CA TRP A 537 21.29 -16.21 -17.58
C TRP A 537 22.39 -15.16 -17.42
N LYS A 538 22.88 -14.64 -18.55
CA LYS A 538 24.08 -13.78 -18.62
C LYS A 538 25.26 -14.42 -17.89
N ASP A 539 25.89 -13.73 -16.94
CA ASP A 539 27.08 -14.21 -16.20
C ASP A 539 26.74 -15.09 -14.98
N THR A 540 25.46 -15.38 -14.75
CA THR A 540 25.00 -16.14 -13.58
C THR A 540 24.44 -17.50 -14.02
N GLU A 541 24.89 -18.57 -13.37
CA GLU A 541 24.45 -19.93 -13.63
C GLU A 541 23.79 -20.51 -12.37
N VAL A 542 22.54 -20.98 -12.51
CA VAL A 542 21.76 -21.60 -11.44
C VAL A 542 21.69 -23.10 -11.70
N GLU A 543 22.21 -23.88 -10.75
CA GLU A 543 22.19 -25.35 -10.79
C GLU A 543 21.04 -25.88 -9.92
N LEU A 544 20.18 -26.71 -10.51
CA LEU A 544 19.16 -27.46 -9.78
C LEU A 544 19.60 -28.92 -9.67
N VAL A 545 19.66 -29.44 -8.43
CA VAL A 545 20.13 -30.79 -8.09
C VAL A 545 18.98 -31.67 -7.59
N LYS A 546 19.00 -32.93 -8.04
CA LYS A 546 18.05 -34.07 -8.05
C LYS A 546 17.05 -34.30 -6.89
N ASN A 547 16.98 -33.51 -5.83
CA ASN A 547 16.05 -33.79 -4.72
C ASN A 547 14.67 -33.13 -4.86
N SER A 548 14.36 -32.53 -6.02
CA SER A 548 13.13 -31.75 -6.21
C SER A 548 12.23 -32.21 -7.35
N PHE A 549 12.61 -33.24 -8.13
CA PHE A 549 11.80 -33.75 -9.25
C PHE A 549 12.26 -35.12 -9.76
N GLU A 550 11.36 -35.83 -10.44
CA GLU A 550 11.66 -37.06 -11.21
C GLU A 550 11.38 -36.82 -12.70
N VAL A 551 12.29 -37.26 -13.58
CA VAL A 551 12.11 -37.17 -15.04
C VAL A 551 11.82 -38.57 -15.58
N LEU A 552 10.69 -38.72 -16.26
CA LEU A 552 10.35 -39.92 -17.01
C LEU A 552 10.35 -39.53 -18.49
N SER A 553 11.01 -40.28 -19.37
CA SER A 553 11.03 -39.98 -20.81
C SER A 553 10.74 -41.22 -21.61
N GLU A 554 9.83 -41.11 -22.57
CA GLU A 554 9.59 -42.17 -23.56
C GLU A 554 9.37 -41.51 -24.93
N GLY A 555 10.26 -41.78 -25.88
CA GLY A 555 10.26 -41.14 -27.20
C GLY A 555 10.58 -39.64 -27.16
N HIS A 556 9.86 -38.84 -27.95
CA HIS A 556 10.06 -37.38 -28.06
C HIS A 556 9.37 -36.57 -26.95
N VAL A 557 8.94 -37.23 -25.88
CA VAL A 557 8.14 -36.62 -24.81
C VAL A 557 8.89 -36.73 -23.48
N ILE A 558 9.06 -35.58 -22.81
CA ILE A 558 9.73 -35.48 -21.50
C ILE A 558 8.66 -35.19 -20.45
N TRP A 559 8.59 -36.05 -19.45
CA TRP A 559 7.67 -35.94 -18.32
C TRP A 559 8.47 -35.53 -17.08
N VAL A 560 7.97 -34.54 -16.33
CA VAL A 560 8.58 -34.12 -15.07
C VAL A 560 7.53 -34.20 -13.98
N ARG A 561 7.77 -35.10 -13.02
CA ARG A 561 6.90 -35.32 -11.87
C ARG A 561 7.44 -34.59 -10.65
N PHE A 562 6.60 -33.78 -10.02
CA PHE A 562 6.84 -33.18 -8.71
C PHE A 562 5.97 -33.88 -7.65
N PRO A 563 6.29 -33.79 -6.35
CA PRO A 563 5.59 -34.55 -5.31
C PRO A 563 4.08 -34.26 -5.18
N GLU A 564 3.62 -33.06 -5.54
CA GLU A 564 2.23 -32.60 -5.32
C GLU A 564 1.50 -32.18 -6.60
N THR A 565 2.17 -32.18 -7.76
CA THR A 565 1.59 -31.75 -9.05
C THR A 565 2.18 -32.57 -10.20
N VAL A 566 1.34 -33.02 -11.13
CA VAL A 566 1.77 -33.65 -12.37
C VAL A 566 1.72 -32.61 -13.49
N LEU A 567 2.89 -32.23 -14.00
CA LEU A 567 2.99 -31.35 -15.16
C LEU A 567 3.26 -32.19 -16.41
N ILE A 568 2.35 -32.12 -17.39
CA ILE A 568 2.45 -32.88 -18.63
C ILE A 568 2.90 -31.96 -19.77
N HIS A 569 4.06 -32.26 -20.35
CA HIS A 569 4.56 -31.61 -21.55
C HIS A 569 4.58 -32.63 -22.69
N ILE A 570 3.70 -32.46 -23.68
CA ILE A 570 3.71 -33.30 -24.90
C ILE A 570 4.37 -32.52 -26.03
N LEU A 571 5.49 -33.03 -26.53
CA LEU A 571 6.12 -32.56 -27.77
C LEU A 571 5.68 -33.43 -28.93
N ASP A 572 4.93 -32.85 -29.87
CA ASP A 572 4.85 -33.36 -31.23
C ASP A 572 6.14 -33.00 -31.98
N ALA A 573 6.67 -33.93 -32.77
CA ALA A 573 7.81 -33.75 -33.68
C ALA A 573 7.69 -32.56 -34.66
N ARG A 574 6.53 -31.91 -34.73
CA ARG A 574 6.24 -30.70 -35.53
C ARG A 574 6.11 -29.42 -34.70
N GLY A 575 6.50 -29.44 -33.42
CA GLY A 575 6.72 -28.23 -32.62
C GLY A 575 5.47 -27.52 -32.14
N LYS A 576 4.38 -28.25 -31.86
CA LYS A 576 3.18 -27.69 -31.22
C LYS A 576 3.06 -28.17 -29.78
N TRP A 577 2.76 -27.24 -28.89
CA TRP A 577 2.74 -27.45 -27.44
C TRP A 577 1.31 -27.73 -26.96
N LEU A 578 1.18 -28.74 -26.11
CA LEU A 578 0.02 -28.88 -25.23
C LEU A 578 0.54 -28.92 -23.79
N LEU A 579 0.10 -27.96 -22.98
CA LEU A 579 0.37 -27.94 -21.55
C LEU A 579 -0.89 -28.39 -20.83
N LEU A 580 -0.78 -29.49 -20.10
CA LEU A 580 -1.83 -30.00 -19.21
C LEU A 580 -1.30 -29.92 -17.79
N SER A 581 -2.04 -29.22 -16.93
CA SER A 581 -1.75 -29.07 -15.51
C SER A 581 -3.08 -29.21 -14.76
N ASP A 582 -3.31 -30.36 -14.15
CA ASP A 582 -4.45 -30.60 -13.27
C ASP A 582 -4.03 -31.60 -12.18
N ASP A 583 -4.22 -31.20 -10.93
CA ASP A 583 -3.79 -31.93 -9.74
C ASP A 583 -4.64 -33.20 -9.49
N ASN A 584 -5.77 -33.38 -10.21
CA ASN A 584 -6.72 -34.49 -10.02
C ASN A 584 -6.69 -35.57 -11.12
N ILE A 585 -5.72 -35.51 -12.04
CA ILE A 585 -5.51 -36.61 -13.00
C ILE A 585 -4.78 -37.74 -12.28
N SER A 586 -5.53 -38.77 -11.91
CA SER A 586 -5.03 -39.88 -11.12
C SER A 586 -4.55 -41.07 -11.96
N HIS A 587 -5.06 -41.26 -13.20
CA HIS A 587 -4.61 -42.29 -14.14
C HIS A 587 -4.80 -41.90 -15.61
N PHE A 588 -3.84 -42.25 -16.46
CA PHE A 588 -3.91 -42.12 -17.93
C PHE A 588 -3.19 -43.28 -18.63
N SER A 589 -3.46 -43.46 -19.93
CA SER A 589 -2.79 -44.43 -20.78
C SER A 589 -2.65 -43.96 -22.22
N PHE A 590 -1.84 -44.68 -22.99
CA PHE A 590 -1.72 -44.50 -24.44
C PHE A 590 -2.31 -45.70 -25.16
N VAL A 591 -3.20 -45.43 -26.11
CA VAL A 591 -3.75 -46.45 -27.01
C VAL A 591 -3.38 -46.07 -28.44
N GLY A 592 -2.26 -46.60 -28.91
CA GLY A 592 -1.64 -46.18 -30.18
C GLY A 592 -0.97 -44.80 -30.07
N ASP A 593 -1.21 -43.92 -31.03
CA ASP A 593 -0.75 -42.52 -31.06
C ASP A 593 -1.67 -41.56 -30.29
N LYS A 594 -2.63 -42.10 -29.53
CA LYS A 594 -3.65 -41.34 -28.82
C LYS A 594 -3.45 -41.39 -27.31
N PHE A 595 -3.51 -40.21 -26.70
CA PHE A 595 -3.51 -40.03 -25.26
C PHE A 595 -4.92 -40.20 -24.70
N VAL A 596 -5.09 -41.03 -23.67
CA VAL A 596 -6.36 -41.34 -23.04
C VAL A 596 -6.24 -41.07 -21.54
N ILE A 597 -7.09 -40.18 -21.01
CA ILE A 597 -7.22 -39.99 -19.56
C ILE A 597 -8.19 -41.05 -19.05
N ASN A 598 -7.71 -41.94 -18.18
CA ASN A 598 -8.44 -43.13 -17.76
C ASN A 598 -9.31 -42.85 -16.53
N SER A 599 -8.90 -41.91 -15.66
CA SER A 599 -9.72 -41.43 -14.54
C SER A 599 -9.44 -39.96 -14.26
N TRP A 600 -10.53 -39.19 -14.09
CA TRP A 600 -10.46 -37.75 -13.83
C TRP A 600 -11.68 -37.29 -13.03
N GLU A 601 -11.45 -36.66 -11.87
CA GLU A 601 -12.49 -35.97 -11.09
C GLU A 601 -12.23 -34.45 -11.11
N PRO A 602 -12.93 -33.68 -11.97
CA PRO A 602 -12.65 -32.26 -12.12
C PRO A 602 -13.33 -31.39 -11.05
N LEU A 603 -12.52 -30.62 -10.30
CA LEU A 603 -12.92 -29.39 -9.61
C LEU A 603 -12.39 -28.16 -10.39
N GLY A 604 -12.79 -28.03 -11.66
CA GLY A 604 -12.56 -26.81 -12.45
C GLY A 604 -11.15 -26.61 -13.03
N GLY A 605 -10.56 -27.62 -13.67
CA GLY A 605 -9.30 -27.50 -14.42
C GLY A 605 -9.44 -26.76 -15.76
N LEU A 606 -8.36 -26.10 -16.21
CA LEU A 606 -8.27 -25.31 -17.45
C LEU A 606 -7.40 -26.03 -18.49
N LEU A 607 -7.94 -26.26 -19.69
CA LEU A 607 -7.22 -26.87 -20.81
C LEU A 607 -6.71 -25.78 -21.77
N TYR A 608 -5.39 -25.65 -21.94
CA TYR A 608 -4.81 -24.69 -22.89
C TYR A 608 -4.20 -25.41 -24.10
N ARG A 609 -4.64 -25.03 -25.30
CA ARG A 609 -3.93 -25.36 -26.55
C ARG A 609 -3.24 -24.10 -27.07
N TYR A 610 -1.91 -24.08 -27.05
CA TYR A 610 -1.14 -22.96 -27.60
C TYR A 610 -0.67 -23.30 -29.02
N GLY A 611 -1.25 -22.62 -30.01
CA GLY A 611 -0.83 -22.78 -31.40
C GLY A 611 -1.38 -21.69 -32.32
N ASN A 612 -0.49 -21.07 -33.08
CA ASN A 612 -0.78 -20.05 -34.09
C ASN A 612 -1.72 -20.63 -35.18
N MET A 613 -2.98 -20.21 -35.19
CA MET A 613 -4.01 -20.74 -36.10
C MET A 613 -3.98 -20.03 -37.46
N ARG A 614 -2.97 -20.30 -38.28
CA ARG A 614 -3.05 -19.93 -39.71
C ARG A 614 -2.89 -21.07 -40.70
N ASN A 615 -2.47 -22.27 -40.30
CA ASN A 615 -2.34 -23.42 -41.22
C ASN A 615 -2.41 -24.78 -40.48
N CYS A 616 -3.54 -25.11 -39.86
CA CYS A 616 -3.75 -26.45 -39.28
C CYS A 616 -4.69 -27.26 -40.15
N LYS A 617 -4.28 -28.46 -40.58
CA LYS A 617 -5.24 -29.49 -41.04
C LYS A 617 -5.93 -30.12 -39.82
N PRO A 618 -7.19 -30.59 -39.95
CA PRO A 618 -7.97 -31.09 -38.82
C PRO A 618 -7.38 -32.36 -38.20
N GLY A 619 -7.51 -32.47 -36.88
CA GLY A 619 -7.33 -33.72 -36.12
C GLY A 619 -8.40 -33.78 -35.03
N THR A 620 -9.04 -34.94 -34.89
CA THR A 620 -10.19 -35.16 -34.00
C THR A 620 -9.71 -35.51 -32.58
N PHE A 621 -10.27 -34.83 -31.57
CA PHE A 621 -10.10 -35.19 -30.15
C PHE A 621 -11.35 -35.92 -29.68
N ILE A 622 -11.17 -37.00 -28.91
CA ILE A 622 -12.26 -37.79 -28.34
C ILE A 622 -12.10 -37.80 -26.83
N LEU A 623 -13.14 -37.37 -26.12
CA LEU A 623 -13.25 -37.45 -24.66
C LEU A 623 -14.28 -38.54 -24.31
N THR A 624 -13.86 -39.49 -23.49
CA THR A 624 -14.68 -40.61 -22.98
C THR A 624 -14.71 -40.58 -21.46
N HIS A 625 -15.86 -40.88 -20.87
CA HIS A 625 -16.01 -41.09 -19.43
C HIS A 625 -16.94 -42.29 -19.25
N ASP A 626 -16.54 -43.26 -18.42
CA ASP A 626 -17.29 -44.49 -18.09
C ASP A 626 -17.95 -45.17 -19.29
N ASP A 627 -17.12 -45.65 -20.22
CA ASP A 627 -17.47 -46.45 -21.39
C ASP A 627 -18.48 -45.81 -22.36
N LYS A 628 -18.78 -44.52 -22.21
CA LYS A 628 -19.57 -43.74 -23.15
C LYS A 628 -18.73 -42.62 -23.75
N THR A 629 -18.66 -42.59 -25.08
CA THR A 629 -18.08 -41.48 -25.85
C THR A 629 -18.91 -40.22 -25.59
N ILE A 630 -18.36 -39.25 -24.88
CA ILE A 630 -19.13 -38.08 -24.43
C ILE A 630 -19.40 -37.08 -25.56
N ARG A 631 -18.58 -37.07 -26.63
CA ARG A 631 -18.88 -36.54 -27.99
C ARG A 631 -17.58 -36.56 -28.82
N SER A 632 -17.71 -36.76 -30.13
CA SER A 632 -16.68 -36.34 -31.09
C SER A 632 -16.92 -34.87 -31.46
N PHE A 633 -15.89 -34.03 -31.35
CA PHE A 633 -15.99 -32.64 -31.79
C PHE A 633 -15.52 -32.53 -33.24
N ASP A 634 -16.43 -32.20 -34.15
CA ASP A 634 -16.07 -31.70 -35.48
C ASP A 634 -15.85 -30.19 -35.42
N THR A 635 -14.84 -29.72 -36.16
CA THR A 635 -14.19 -28.42 -36.03
C THR A 635 -15.09 -27.21 -36.29
N VAL A 636 -14.72 -26.07 -35.69
CA VAL A 636 -15.38 -24.74 -35.52
C VAL A 636 -15.98 -24.07 -36.80
N GLU A 637 -15.87 -24.67 -37.99
CA GLU A 637 -16.41 -24.09 -39.24
C GLU A 637 -17.93 -24.27 -39.43
N SER A 638 -18.60 -25.18 -38.72
CA SER A 638 -20.05 -25.40 -38.90
C SER A 638 -20.95 -24.33 -38.26
N LEU A 639 -20.39 -23.36 -37.52
CA LEU A 639 -21.16 -22.41 -36.72
C LEU A 639 -21.03 -20.93 -37.16
N GLY A 640 -20.15 -20.59 -38.10
CA GLY A 640 -20.14 -19.26 -38.74
C GLY A 640 -19.95 -18.04 -37.82
N LEU A 641 -19.18 -18.13 -36.72
CA LEU A 641 -18.99 -17.04 -35.73
C LEU A 641 -17.51 -16.64 -35.51
N PRO A 642 -17.20 -15.41 -35.06
CA PRO A 642 -15.83 -14.93 -34.86
C PRO A 642 -15.15 -15.51 -33.61
N CYS A 643 -13.83 -15.60 -33.65
CA CYS A 643 -12.99 -16.39 -32.73
C CYS A 643 -12.94 -15.85 -31.28
N GLY A 644 -13.20 -16.74 -30.30
CA GLY A 644 -13.05 -16.55 -28.85
C GLY A 644 -12.79 -17.87 -28.12
N MET A 645 -12.30 -17.80 -26.87
CA MET A 645 -11.98 -18.97 -26.00
C MET A 645 -13.18 -19.91 -25.85
N ILE A 646 -12.90 -21.20 -25.62
CA ILE A 646 -13.92 -22.18 -25.27
C ILE A 646 -13.87 -22.43 -23.77
N GLU A 647 -14.94 -22.05 -23.05
CA GLU A 647 -15.15 -22.43 -21.65
C GLU A 647 -16.19 -23.57 -21.58
N LEU A 648 -15.83 -24.69 -20.95
CA LEU A 648 -16.75 -25.81 -20.68
C LEU A 648 -17.19 -25.73 -19.22
N LYS A 649 -18.44 -25.34 -18.98
CA LYS A 649 -19.05 -25.36 -17.64
C LYS A 649 -20.05 -26.50 -17.51
N ARG A 650 -19.98 -27.21 -16.38
CA ARG A 650 -20.91 -28.30 -16.04
C ARG A 650 -22.17 -27.70 -15.40
N LYS A 651 -23.35 -28.06 -15.89
CA LYS A 651 -24.59 -27.91 -15.12
C LYS A 651 -25.37 -29.22 -15.21
N ASP A 652 -25.45 -29.92 -14.08
CA ASP A 652 -26.33 -31.04 -13.79
C ASP A 652 -26.39 -32.11 -14.90
N THR A 653 -25.25 -32.79 -15.10
CA THR A 653 -25.00 -33.96 -15.96
C THR A 653 -24.91 -33.75 -17.47
N ASN A 654 -25.03 -32.51 -17.97
CA ASN A 654 -24.63 -32.16 -19.34
C ASN A 654 -23.62 -31.01 -19.38
N TYR A 655 -22.72 -31.07 -20.36
CA TYR A 655 -21.79 -29.99 -20.66
C TYR A 655 -22.47 -29.05 -21.66
N ASN A 656 -22.67 -27.78 -21.29
CA ASN A 656 -23.04 -26.74 -22.23
C ASN A 656 -21.79 -25.95 -22.60
N LEU A 657 -21.56 -25.86 -23.91
CA LEU A 657 -20.58 -24.95 -24.48
C LEU A 657 -21.11 -23.53 -24.30
N THR A 658 -20.35 -22.68 -23.61
CA THR A 658 -20.65 -21.24 -23.57
C THR A 658 -19.45 -20.54 -24.17
N MET A 659 -19.68 -19.82 -25.29
CA MET A 659 -18.65 -19.03 -25.97
C MET A 659 -18.62 -17.61 -25.43
#